data_AF-A0A319DF82-F1
#
_entry.id   AF-A0A319DF82-F1
#
_cell.length_a   1.000
_cell.length_b   1.000
_cell.length_c   1.000
_cell.angle_alpha   90.00
_cell.angle_beta   90.00
_cell.angle_gamma   90.00
#
_symmetry.space_group_name_H-M   'P 1'
#
loop_
_entity.id
_entity.type
_entity.pdbx_description
1 polymer ?
#
loop_
_entity_poly.entity_id
_entity_poly.type
_entity_poly.pdbx_seq_one_letter_code
_entity_poly.pdbx_strand_id
1 'polypeptide(L)'
;MDEDKKAGLSVSEAMDKYSQFEGSTPKEKIMNAYAQLRTKSNPGPDASATPSSAGDIEPSAPVPVPETAPPLSVRVDKEPTHHTLSEATPATAIPPVEPVGMGPPQDIVMQHTDVQTIQPSALSVMHTEDTIPGSVYLGPSEFAIPLPMDSRVKDDYEKVLTSESQSIRNFLNITSSQTEIPENQEQLVSTINQVLERLSNVTTHPDLNVVEHIKDSESDVQKEAAWAEYSSAKFLLLGYLLQVATMHDIHLVITVNGEKSQRVVERYLLGKGLMYTRPRQEMGSGTNVEVSLIKESLSFGVQSTVNDGVMETYKAPSAIIALDPSFNAKSPTVEHMRTTFARNGNLLPVIRLMVSNSSEHIGLCFPGLPELERLRLLIQYTTRLRNSVGDLQDDALGVNEDAEELLSCLESDNFNAHWSLPHVEPLLILSPEELESTQQELQSRPSVDVSYLTTPQIQKRAFEEESAEPSSKRPRIEESQDPSQFTESTKFPSQTLDGELRSLERNLVQMKSSHGAELDKLQKSLAEVQARLQEKETVLGKLQHRYETRTREIHQIKRERDRLTEAKTTSDQRSEKQKEDISKLKDERTQLRHELEQARESIKAGGGSSAELESAREEIRRLNEESSSLQRKAEYEARQAEYTREQYQTASTVAAQSGNEARQLREENETLKQKVAGDASRLRELNTKNDEARHLERVLELESLLQSREDLLRRKEEEVRELRKNRPSTRSTSTQPRSPKWTAGNSRPTSPGITNNSNNNGSSLAGRGSALRFSEVR
;
A
#
# COMPACT_ATOMS: atom_id res chain seq x y z
N MET A 1 12.79 80.82 15.18
CA MET A 1 11.79 80.92 14.11
C MET A 1 12.01 79.71 13.22
N ASP A 2 11.18 78.68 13.16
CA ASP A 2 9.95 78.33 13.85
C ASP A 2 9.94 76.79 13.95
N GLU A 3 9.57 76.25 15.11
CA GLU A 3 9.22 74.85 15.28
C GLU A 3 7.74 74.67 14.92
N ASP A 4 7.43 73.85 13.92
CA ASP A 4 6.05 73.45 13.63
C ASP A 4 5.77 72.00 14.03
N LYS A 5 4.82 71.89 14.96
CA LYS A 5 4.30 70.69 15.62
C LYS A 5 3.36 69.92 14.69
N LYS A 6 3.53 68.60 14.61
CA LYS A 6 2.50 67.68 14.08
C LYS A 6 1.68 67.14 15.25
N ALA A 7 0.52 67.75 15.50
CA ALA A 7 -0.46 67.29 16.49
C ALA A 7 -1.19 66.03 15.98
N GLY A 8 -1.32 65.02 16.84
CA GLY A 8 -2.17 63.85 16.59
C GLY A 8 -3.65 64.19 16.80
N LEU A 9 -4.51 63.70 15.90
CA LEU A 9 -5.96 63.87 15.96
C LEU A 9 -6.53 63.33 17.27
N SER A 10 -7.39 64.11 17.92
CA SER A 10 -8.04 63.78 19.19
C SER A 10 -9.09 62.67 19.02
N VAL A 11 -9.23 61.80 20.02
CA VAL A 11 -10.25 60.73 20.06
C VAL A 11 -11.68 61.27 19.87
N SER A 12 -11.92 62.52 20.29
CA SER A 12 -13.21 63.20 20.09
C SER A 12 -13.48 63.48 18.61
N GLU A 13 -12.44 63.81 17.84
CA GLU A 13 -12.55 64.19 16.43
C GLU A 13 -12.82 62.97 15.54
N ALA A 14 -12.31 61.80 15.95
CA ALA A 14 -12.63 60.51 15.32
C ALA A 14 -14.06 60.05 15.63
N MET A 15 -14.61 60.40 16.80
CA MET A 15 -15.99 60.08 17.19
C MET A 15 -17.02 60.87 16.38
N ASP A 16 -16.78 62.17 16.16
CA ASP A 16 -17.70 63.03 15.42
C ASP A 16 -17.73 62.71 13.92
N LYS A 17 -16.56 62.38 13.33
CA LYS A 17 -16.42 62.09 11.89
C LYS A 17 -17.15 60.83 11.44
N TYR A 18 -17.37 59.87 12.34
CA TYR A 18 -18.08 58.61 12.05
C TYR A 18 -19.38 58.46 12.84
N SER A 19 -19.91 59.56 13.40
CA SER A 19 -21.13 59.58 14.23
C SER A 19 -22.35 58.94 13.58
N GLN A 20 -22.44 59.00 12.24
CA GLN A 20 -23.50 58.40 11.42
C GLN A 20 -23.47 56.86 11.32
N PHE A 21 -22.41 56.20 11.81
CA PHE A 21 -22.31 54.74 11.85
C PHE A 21 -22.47 54.24 13.29
N GLU A 22 -23.28 53.19 13.46
CA GLU A 22 -23.54 52.56 14.77
C GLU A 22 -22.24 52.01 15.39
N GLY A 23 -22.09 52.13 16.71
CA GLY A 23 -20.93 51.63 17.47
C GLY A 23 -20.58 52.50 18.67
N SER A 24 -20.12 51.89 19.77
CA SER A 24 -19.83 52.61 21.02
C SER A 24 -18.37 53.06 21.12
N THR A 25 -17.50 52.60 20.21
CA THR A 25 -16.08 52.97 20.17
C THR A 25 -15.65 53.46 18.78
N PRO A 26 -14.57 54.25 18.66
CA PRO A 26 -14.21 54.87 17.37
C PRO A 26 -13.82 53.81 16.34
N LYS A 27 -13.19 52.73 16.82
CA LYS A 27 -12.77 51.57 16.02
C LYS A 27 -13.97 50.83 15.43
N GLU A 28 -15.04 50.69 16.20
CA GLU A 28 -16.27 49.99 15.78
C GLU A 28 -17.04 50.79 14.73
N LYS A 29 -17.15 52.12 14.91
CA LYS A 29 -17.78 53.01 13.92
C LYS A 29 -17.04 53.02 12.58
N ILE A 30 -15.70 53.01 12.61
CA ILE A 30 -14.87 52.93 11.40
C ILE A 30 -15.08 51.59 10.69
N MET A 31 -15.13 50.49 11.43
CA MET A 31 -15.34 49.16 10.86
C MET A 31 -16.70 49.04 10.17
N ASN A 32 -17.75 49.60 10.79
CA ASN A 32 -19.09 49.63 10.21
C ASN A 32 -19.20 50.55 8.98
N ALA A 33 -18.44 51.65 8.94
CA ALA A 33 -18.32 52.49 7.75
C ALA A 33 -17.72 51.72 6.56
N TYR A 34 -16.68 50.91 6.79
CA TYR A 34 -16.07 50.09 5.74
C TYR A 34 -16.99 48.95 5.26
N ALA A 35 -17.80 48.38 6.15
CA ALA A 35 -18.78 47.35 5.78
C ALA A 35 -19.88 47.88 4.84
N GLN A 36 -20.34 49.12 5.03
CA GLN A 36 -21.33 49.75 4.15
C GLN A 36 -20.76 50.18 2.78
N LEU A 37 -19.46 50.51 2.71
CA LEU A 37 -18.80 50.82 1.44
C LEU A 37 -18.62 49.56 0.57
N ARG A 38 -18.41 48.40 1.21
CA ARG A 38 -18.22 47.11 0.52
C ARG A 38 -19.53 46.53 -0.05
N THR A 39 -20.67 46.93 0.50
CA THR A 39 -22.00 46.50 0.01
C THR A 39 -22.52 47.35 -1.16
N LYS A 40 -21.97 48.56 -1.36
CA LYS A 40 -22.34 49.45 -2.49
C LYS A 40 -21.59 49.18 -3.80
N SER A 41 -20.59 48.30 -3.83
CA SER A 41 -19.71 48.10 -4.99
C SER A 41 -20.06 46.91 -5.90
N ASN A 42 -21.34 46.52 -6.00
CA ASN A 42 -21.73 45.38 -6.84
C ASN A 42 -22.96 45.70 -7.71
N PRO A 43 -22.79 46.15 -8.97
CA PRO A 43 -23.85 46.09 -9.98
C PRO A 43 -23.70 44.80 -10.83
N GLY A 44 -24.81 44.09 -11.04
CA GLY A 44 -24.89 42.85 -11.83
C GLY A 44 -24.77 43.04 -13.35
N PRO A 45 -24.78 41.94 -14.14
CA PRO A 45 -24.36 41.96 -15.54
C PRO A 45 -25.52 42.17 -16.53
N ASP A 46 -25.29 43.04 -17.51
CA ASP A 46 -26.07 43.17 -18.76
C ASP A 46 -25.33 42.51 -19.94
N ALA A 47 -26.13 42.19 -20.96
CA ALA A 47 -25.90 41.22 -22.02
C ALA A 47 -25.04 41.66 -23.24
N SER A 48 -24.59 40.64 -23.99
CA SER A 48 -24.46 40.56 -25.46
C SER A 48 -23.34 41.35 -26.18
N ALA A 49 -22.40 40.62 -26.80
CA ALA A 49 -22.21 40.57 -28.27
C ALA A 49 -20.83 39.95 -28.63
N THR A 50 -20.84 38.98 -29.54
CA THR A 50 -19.68 38.39 -30.24
C THR A 50 -19.13 39.35 -31.32
N PRO A 51 -17.88 39.21 -31.79
CA PRO A 51 -17.63 38.31 -32.92
C PRO A 51 -16.27 37.57 -32.94
N SER A 52 -16.32 36.48 -33.70
CA SER A 52 -15.28 35.54 -34.11
C SER A 52 -14.17 36.15 -34.99
N SER A 53 -12.93 35.66 -34.84
CA SER A 53 -12.02 35.46 -35.98
C SER A 53 -10.93 34.44 -35.65
N ALA A 54 -10.81 33.45 -36.53
CA ALA A 54 -9.78 32.43 -36.56
C ALA A 54 -8.41 33.00 -36.97
N GLY A 55 -7.33 32.34 -36.54
CA GLY A 55 -5.98 32.54 -37.06
C GLY A 55 -4.94 31.69 -36.32
N ASP A 56 -4.34 30.75 -37.04
CA ASP A 56 -3.16 29.93 -36.73
C ASP A 56 -2.05 30.65 -35.94
N ILE A 57 -1.31 29.91 -35.10
CA ILE A 57 0.13 29.59 -35.26
C ILE A 57 0.63 28.71 -34.10
N GLU A 58 1.43 27.72 -34.47
CA GLU A 58 2.11 26.67 -33.70
C GLU A 58 3.26 27.17 -32.77
N PRO A 59 3.89 26.29 -31.95
CA PRO A 59 4.51 26.62 -30.66
C PRO A 59 6.02 26.85 -30.73
N SER A 60 6.54 27.72 -29.84
CA SER A 60 7.98 27.81 -29.58
C SER A 60 8.29 27.76 -28.07
N ALA A 61 9.25 26.90 -27.74
CA ALA A 61 9.80 26.62 -26.42
C ALA A 61 10.97 27.59 -26.08
N PRO A 62 11.55 27.58 -24.86
CA PRO A 62 11.78 28.79 -24.06
C PRO A 62 13.26 29.16 -23.86
N VAL A 63 13.55 30.43 -23.56
CA VAL A 63 14.81 30.86 -22.92
C VAL A 63 14.59 32.17 -22.12
N PRO A 64 15.51 32.59 -21.24
CA PRO A 64 15.34 32.64 -19.78
C PRO A 64 15.22 34.06 -19.22
N VAL A 65 14.81 34.15 -17.95
CA VAL A 65 14.76 35.39 -17.16
C VAL A 65 16.19 35.92 -16.91
N PRO A 66 16.37 37.22 -16.70
CA PRO A 66 16.87 37.62 -15.38
C PRO A 66 16.04 38.69 -14.67
N GLU A 67 15.81 38.36 -13.40
CA GLU A 67 15.56 39.21 -12.24
C GLU A 67 16.28 40.58 -12.28
N THR A 68 15.65 41.63 -11.73
CA THR A 68 15.91 42.10 -10.34
C THR A 68 15.13 43.40 -10.07
N ALA A 69 14.33 43.43 -9.00
CA ALA A 69 13.91 44.67 -8.33
C ALA A 69 13.80 44.41 -6.80
N PRO A 70 14.28 45.31 -5.94
CA PRO A 70 14.49 45.03 -4.51
C PRO A 70 13.23 45.23 -3.65
N PRO A 71 13.04 44.49 -2.54
CA PRO A 71 11.99 44.78 -1.57
C PRO A 71 12.46 45.66 -0.40
N LEU A 72 11.54 46.52 0.00
CA LEU A 72 11.60 47.50 1.09
C LEU A 72 11.64 46.84 2.49
N SER A 73 12.34 47.52 3.38
CA SER A 73 12.55 47.23 4.80
C SER A 73 11.27 47.35 5.64
N VAL A 74 11.06 46.40 6.56
CA VAL A 74 10.07 46.51 7.64
C VAL A 74 10.77 46.36 9.00
N ARG A 75 10.36 47.25 9.90
CA ARG A 75 10.93 47.55 11.21
C ARG A 75 10.80 46.39 12.19
N VAL A 76 11.83 46.25 13.01
CA VAL A 76 11.91 45.43 14.23
C VAL A 76 10.97 46.04 15.28
N ASP A 77 10.01 45.26 15.77
CA ASP A 77 9.32 45.55 17.02
C ASP A 77 9.77 44.61 18.12
N LYS A 78 9.71 45.15 19.32
CA LYS A 78 10.55 44.95 20.50
C LYS A 78 9.90 43.95 21.46
N GLU A 79 10.69 43.05 22.04
CA GLU A 79 10.32 42.19 23.18
C GLU A 79 9.75 42.99 24.37
N PRO A 80 8.89 42.37 25.19
CA PRO A 80 8.82 42.67 26.60
C PRO A 80 9.30 41.48 27.45
N THR A 81 10.43 41.68 28.10
CA THR A 81 10.80 41.04 29.37
C THR A 81 9.92 41.62 30.48
N HIS A 82 9.39 40.82 31.41
CA HIS A 82 9.13 41.27 32.78
C HIS A 82 9.15 40.12 33.80
N HIS A 83 9.57 40.50 35.00
CA HIS A 83 10.00 39.69 36.14
C HIS A 83 8.88 39.30 37.13
N THR A 84 9.15 38.23 37.88
CA THR A 84 8.88 37.95 39.31
C THR A 84 7.47 38.09 39.89
N LEU A 85 7.00 37.01 40.54
CA LEU A 85 6.38 37.06 41.87
C LEU A 85 6.66 35.78 42.65
N SER A 86 7.06 35.99 43.91
CA SER A 86 7.29 35.02 44.97
C SER A 86 5.98 34.89 45.75
N GLU A 87 5.56 33.67 46.11
CA GLU A 87 4.61 33.49 47.21
C GLU A 87 4.83 32.14 47.91
N ALA A 88 4.69 32.19 49.24
CA ALA A 88 5.08 31.18 50.21
C ALA A 88 3.92 30.24 50.59
N THR A 89 4.32 29.06 51.07
CA THR A 89 3.69 28.04 51.96
C THR A 89 2.32 28.32 52.63
N PRO A 90 1.51 27.26 52.90
CA PRO A 90 1.68 26.43 54.12
C PRO A 90 1.50 24.92 53.87
N ALA A 91 2.40 24.05 54.33
CA ALA A 91 2.47 23.47 55.69
C ALA A 91 1.18 22.79 56.16
N THR A 92 1.19 21.46 56.25
CA THR A 92 0.42 20.70 57.25
C THR A 92 1.37 19.68 57.90
N ALA A 93 1.37 19.70 59.22
CA ALA A 93 2.28 18.99 60.10
C ALA A 93 1.78 17.57 60.44
N ILE A 94 2.75 16.63 60.44
CA ILE A 94 3.08 15.51 61.34
C ILE A 94 2.08 15.15 62.48
N PRO A 95 2.06 13.87 62.92
CA PRO A 95 2.79 13.60 64.17
C PRO A 95 3.72 12.35 64.15
N PRO A 96 4.79 12.33 64.96
CA PRO A 96 5.78 11.26 65.05
C PRO A 96 5.60 10.39 66.32
N VAL A 97 6.37 9.30 66.44
CA VAL A 97 7.08 8.78 67.66
C VAL A 97 7.69 7.39 67.38
N GLU A 98 9.00 7.37 67.06
CA GLU A 98 10.17 6.88 67.85
C GLU A 98 10.16 5.55 68.69
N PRO A 99 11.35 5.01 69.09
CA PRO A 99 11.95 3.76 68.59
C PRO A 99 12.33 2.75 69.72
N VAL A 100 13.14 1.71 69.42
CA VAL A 100 14.11 0.94 70.28
C VAL A 100 14.28 -0.47 69.66
N GLY A 101 15.48 -1.05 69.45
CA GLY A 101 16.80 -0.68 69.94
C GLY A 101 17.98 -1.40 69.24
N MET A 102 19.16 -0.91 69.60
CA MET A 102 20.54 -1.32 69.25
C MET A 102 20.87 -2.77 69.67
N GLY A 103 21.86 -3.51 69.14
CA GLY A 103 23.03 -3.28 68.28
C GLY A 103 23.82 -4.62 68.12
N PRO A 104 25.17 -4.66 68.02
CA PRO A 104 26.01 -4.51 66.80
C PRO A 104 27.10 -5.66 66.70
N PRO A 105 28.27 -5.57 66.00
CA PRO A 105 28.66 -5.11 64.63
C PRO A 105 29.65 -6.08 63.88
N GLN A 106 30.12 -5.65 62.69
CA GLN A 106 31.38 -5.97 61.93
C GLN A 106 31.17 -6.89 60.68
N ASP A 107 31.58 -6.55 59.44
CA ASP A 107 32.62 -5.64 58.94
C ASP A 107 32.31 -5.04 57.54
N ILE A 108 33.05 -3.97 57.26
CA ILE A 108 32.97 -2.98 56.18
C ILE A 108 33.48 -3.51 54.82
N VAL A 109 32.71 -3.36 53.73
CA VAL A 109 33.25 -3.04 52.39
C VAL A 109 32.28 -2.14 51.59
N MET A 110 32.77 -0.93 51.32
CA MET A 110 32.52 0.06 50.26
C MET A 110 31.22 0.07 49.42
N GLN A 111 30.63 1.28 49.42
CA GLN A 111 29.56 1.80 48.56
C GLN A 111 29.61 1.35 47.09
N HIS A 112 28.57 0.64 46.67
CA HIS A 112 27.96 0.83 45.36
C HIS A 112 26.62 1.54 45.57
N THR A 113 26.39 2.60 44.80
CA THR A 113 25.10 3.28 44.66
C THR A 113 24.04 2.26 44.25
N ASP A 114 23.12 1.94 45.15
CA ASP A 114 21.93 1.14 44.86
C ASP A 114 21.06 1.87 43.84
N VAL A 115 21.06 1.36 42.60
CA VAL A 115 20.07 1.70 41.58
C VAL A 115 18.81 0.93 41.92
N GLN A 116 17.73 1.64 42.26
CA GLN A 116 16.41 1.04 42.43
C GLN A 116 15.90 0.51 41.08
N THR A 117 15.99 -0.80 40.86
CA THR A 117 15.37 -1.47 39.71
C THR A 117 13.85 -1.44 39.87
N ILE A 118 13.17 -0.69 39.00
CA ILE A 118 11.70 -0.68 38.93
C ILE A 118 11.24 -2.02 38.34
N GLN A 119 10.39 -2.74 39.05
CA GLN A 119 9.77 -3.97 38.55
C GLN A 119 8.96 -3.65 37.26
N PRO A 120 9.07 -4.43 36.16
CA PRO A 120 8.37 -4.15 34.91
C PRO A 120 6.86 -3.97 35.08
N SER A 121 6.29 -4.71 36.03
CA SER A 121 4.87 -4.66 36.40
C SER A 121 4.42 -3.32 36.98
N ALA A 122 5.35 -2.48 37.46
CA ALA A 122 5.04 -1.15 38.03
C ALA A 122 4.94 -0.04 36.97
N LEU A 123 5.47 -0.28 35.76
CA LEU A 123 5.40 0.65 34.62
C LEU A 123 4.38 0.21 33.56
N SER A 124 3.83 -1.00 33.68
CA SER A 124 2.87 -1.56 32.73
C SER A 124 1.44 -1.30 33.18
N VAL A 125 0.72 -0.42 32.48
CA VAL A 125 -0.74 -0.38 32.56
C VAL A 125 -1.26 -1.59 31.80
N MET A 126 -1.74 -2.62 32.50
CA MET A 126 -2.41 -3.78 31.91
C MET A 126 -3.73 -3.33 31.26
N HIS A 127 -3.68 -2.81 30.03
CA HIS A 127 -4.85 -2.81 29.15
C HIS A 127 -4.93 -4.20 28.55
N THR A 128 -5.73 -5.07 29.16
CA THR A 128 -6.18 -6.30 28.51
C THR A 128 -7.22 -5.90 27.46
N GLU A 129 -6.77 -5.39 26.32
CA GLU A 129 -7.61 -5.41 25.12
C GLU A 129 -7.78 -6.87 24.68
N ASP A 130 -9.02 -7.26 24.40
CA ASP A 130 -9.33 -8.59 23.88
C ASP A 130 -8.62 -8.77 22.53
N THR A 131 -7.49 -9.49 22.54
CA THR A 131 -6.71 -9.77 21.33
C THR A 131 -7.53 -10.59 20.35
N ILE A 132 -7.70 -10.06 19.14
CA ILE A 132 -8.39 -10.75 18.05
C ILE A 132 -7.65 -12.07 17.75
N PRO A 133 -8.34 -13.22 17.67
CA PRO A 133 -7.69 -14.48 17.34
C PRO A 133 -6.86 -14.37 16.05
N GLY A 134 -5.58 -14.75 16.12
CA GLY A 134 -4.65 -14.67 14.99
C GLY A 134 -3.89 -13.35 14.89
N SER A 135 -4.13 -12.37 15.77
CA SER A 135 -3.31 -11.17 15.86
C SER A 135 -1.91 -11.48 16.37
N VAL A 136 -0.92 -10.72 15.90
CA VAL A 136 0.45 -10.75 16.44
C VAL A 136 0.42 -10.39 17.93
N TYR A 137 0.96 -11.28 18.77
CA TYR A 137 1.05 -11.04 20.21
C TYR A 137 2.31 -10.25 20.55
N LEU A 138 2.13 -9.02 21.00
CA LEU A 138 3.20 -8.09 21.38
C LEU A 138 3.12 -7.75 22.86
N GLY A 139 4.28 -7.68 23.52
CA GLY A 139 4.37 -7.22 24.91
C GLY A 139 4.19 -5.71 25.04
N PRO A 140 4.17 -5.18 26.29
CA PRO A 140 4.13 -3.74 26.54
C PRO A 140 5.29 -3.03 25.83
N SER A 141 5.04 -1.92 25.12
CA SER A 141 6.05 -1.21 24.32
C SER A 141 6.82 -2.11 23.35
N GLU A 142 6.16 -3.11 22.78
CA GLU A 142 6.66 -3.90 21.65
C GLU A 142 5.83 -3.59 20.41
N PHE A 143 6.51 -3.45 19.29
CA PHE A 143 5.96 -3.04 18.01
C PHE A 143 6.44 -4.01 16.93
N ALA A 144 5.68 -4.18 15.85
CA ALA A 144 6.03 -5.06 14.75
C ALA A 144 6.03 -4.30 13.43
N ILE A 145 7.04 -4.57 12.59
CA ILE A 145 7.12 -4.06 11.22
C ILE A 145 7.03 -5.27 10.27
N PRO A 146 5.93 -5.40 9.51
CA PRO A 146 5.79 -6.44 8.50
C PRO A 146 6.63 -6.08 7.26
N LEU A 147 7.54 -6.96 6.86
CA LEU A 147 8.46 -6.75 5.76
C LEU A 147 8.17 -7.69 4.58
N PRO A 148 8.45 -7.25 3.33
CA PRO A 148 8.25 -8.08 2.15
C PRO A 148 9.33 -9.15 2.00
N MET A 149 9.10 -10.10 1.10
CA MET A 149 10.11 -11.07 0.65
C MET A 149 10.25 -11.01 -0.87
N ASP A 150 11.48 -10.87 -1.36
CA ASP A 150 11.76 -10.92 -2.81
C ASP A 150 11.53 -12.33 -3.37
N SER A 151 11.10 -12.44 -4.63
CA SER A 151 10.79 -13.73 -5.28
C SER A 151 11.92 -14.74 -5.18
N ARG A 152 13.18 -14.32 -5.29
CA ARG A 152 14.34 -15.23 -5.18
C ARG A 152 14.46 -15.82 -3.78
N VAL A 153 14.20 -15.00 -2.75
CA VAL A 153 14.22 -15.44 -1.35
C VAL A 153 13.02 -16.34 -1.06
N LYS A 154 11.86 -16.07 -1.69
CA LYS A 154 10.70 -16.97 -1.66
C LYS A 154 11.03 -18.35 -2.22
N ASP A 155 11.77 -18.42 -3.33
CA ASP A 155 12.22 -19.71 -3.90
C ASP A 155 13.09 -20.50 -2.90
N ASP A 156 14.01 -19.81 -2.21
CA ASP A 156 14.86 -20.45 -1.19
C ASP A 156 14.05 -20.91 0.03
N TYR A 157 13.03 -20.13 0.43
CA TYR A 157 12.08 -20.50 1.47
C TYR A 157 11.27 -21.76 1.09
N GLU A 158 10.78 -21.82 -0.16
CA GLU A 158 10.06 -22.97 -0.68
C GLU A 158 10.93 -24.22 -0.83
N LYS A 159 12.22 -24.07 -1.21
CA LYS A 159 13.17 -25.19 -1.25
C LYS A 159 13.35 -25.84 0.12
N VAL A 160 13.42 -25.04 1.20
CA VAL A 160 13.47 -25.59 2.56
C VAL A 160 12.21 -26.41 2.87
N LEU A 161 11.02 -25.88 2.57
CA LEU A 161 9.75 -26.61 2.79
C LEU A 161 9.65 -27.88 1.94
N THR A 162 10.13 -27.84 0.70
CA THR A 162 10.08 -28.96 -0.23
C THR A 162 11.07 -30.06 0.17
N SER A 163 12.30 -29.69 0.53
CA SER A 163 13.33 -30.64 0.97
C SER A 163 12.95 -31.39 2.24
N GLU A 164 12.28 -30.71 3.18
CA GLU A 164 11.86 -31.28 4.47
C GLU A 164 10.39 -31.74 4.48
N SER A 165 9.77 -31.85 3.30
CA SER A 165 8.34 -32.19 3.15
C SER A 165 7.97 -33.54 3.77
N GLN A 166 8.86 -34.53 3.72
CA GLN A 166 8.61 -35.83 4.36
C GLN A 166 8.65 -35.72 5.88
N SER A 167 9.61 -34.97 6.44
CA SER A 167 9.75 -34.69 7.87
C SER A 167 8.50 -33.97 8.40
N ILE A 168 8.04 -32.96 7.67
CA ILE A 168 6.82 -32.19 7.95
C ILE A 168 5.58 -33.10 7.94
N ARG A 169 5.39 -33.91 6.89
CA ARG A 169 4.24 -34.82 6.80
C ARG A 169 4.22 -35.85 7.93
N ASN A 170 5.37 -36.45 8.22
CA ASN A 170 5.49 -37.42 9.30
C ASN A 170 5.11 -36.79 10.65
N PHE A 171 5.59 -35.58 10.93
CA PHE A 171 5.22 -34.84 12.14
C PHE A 171 3.71 -34.60 12.20
N LEU A 172 3.11 -34.01 11.16
CA LEU A 172 1.68 -33.69 11.15
C LEU A 172 0.79 -34.93 11.31
N ASN A 173 1.13 -36.05 10.69
CA ASN A 173 0.36 -37.30 10.80
C ASN A 173 0.41 -37.89 12.22
N ILE A 174 1.59 -37.87 12.85
CA ILE A 174 1.78 -38.40 14.21
C ILE A 174 1.07 -37.52 15.23
N THR A 175 1.19 -36.19 15.12
CA THR A 175 0.56 -35.27 16.07
C THR A 175 -0.96 -35.16 15.89
N SER A 176 -1.50 -35.56 14.73
CA SER A 176 -2.96 -35.59 14.48
C SER A 176 -3.63 -36.85 15.03
N SER A 177 -2.89 -37.94 15.18
CA SER A 177 -3.38 -39.19 15.72
C SER A 177 -3.30 -39.15 17.24
N GLN A 178 -4.41 -38.91 17.95
CA GLN A 178 -4.48 -38.81 19.43
C GLN A 178 -4.18 -40.14 20.17
N THR A 179 -3.58 -41.12 19.51
CA THR A 179 -3.28 -42.46 20.03
C THR A 179 -1.78 -42.59 20.29
N GLU A 180 -1.45 -42.52 21.58
CA GLU A 180 -0.14 -42.77 22.21
C GLU A 180 0.94 -41.69 22.02
N ILE A 181 1.63 -41.38 23.13
CA ILE A 181 2.80 -40.48 23.17
C ILE A 181 3.92 -41.16 22.38
N PRO A 182 4.41 -40.58 21.27
CA PRO A 182 5.44 -41.22 20.48
C PRO A 182 6.74 -41.31 21.29
N GLU A 183 7.34 -42.50 21.40
CA GLU A 183 8.67 -42.69 22.03
C GLU A 183 9.78 -41.85 21.34
N ASN A 184 9.53 -41.38 20.11
CA ASN A 184 10.41 -40.51 19.31
C ASN A 184 9.96 -39.04 19.24
N GLN A 185 9.09 -38.58 20.15
CA GLN A 185 8.56 -37.20 20.13
C GLN A 185 9.66 -36.14 20.18
N GLU A 186 10.68 -36.31 21.01
CA GLU A 186 11.79 -35.34 21.13
C GLU A 186 12.59 -35.20 19.83
N GLN A 187 12.83 -36.30 19.13
CA GLN A 187 13.55 -36.30 17.85
C GLN A 187 12.75 -35.61 16.74
N LEU A 188 11.43 -35.81 16.73
CA LEU A 188 10.50 -35.15 15.80
C LEU A 188 10.42 -33.64 16.07
N VAL A 189 10.26 -33.24 17.33
CA VAL A 189 10.25 -31.83 17.76
C VAL A 189 11.57 -31.15 17.39
N SER A 190 12.71 -31.81 17.66
CA SER A 190 14.03 -31.30 17.28
C SER A 190 14.17 -31.11 15.77
N THR A 191 13.68 -32.06 14.98
CA THR A 191 13.73 -31.98 13.51
C THR A 191 12.88 -30.81 13.00
N ILE A 192 11.67 -30.62 13.52
CA ILE A 192 10.81 -29.49 13.15
C ILE A 192 11.40 -28.15 13.59
N ASN A 193 11.99 -28.08 14.78
CA ASN A 193 12.69 -26.88 15.22
C ASN A 193 13.87 -26.53 14.29
N GLN A 194 14.61 -27.53 13.78
CA GLN A 194 15.64 -27.30 12.76
C GLN A 194 15.07 -26.79 11.43
N VAL A 195 13.89 -27.29 11.00
CA VAL A 195 13.21 -26.77 9.81
C VAL A 195 12.84 -25.30 10.01
N LEU A 196 12.24 -24.96 11.16
CA LEU A 196 11.86 -23.59 11.49
C LEU A 196 13.07 -22.65 11.62
N GLU A 197 14.17 -23.13 12.18
CA GLU A 197 15.44 -22.40 12.23
C GLU A 197 15.95 -22.10 10.82
N ARG A 198 15.96 -23.10 9.91
CA ARG A 198 16.35 -22.88 8.51
C ARG A 198 15.45 -21.87 7.81
N LEU A 199 14.13 -21.92 8.03
CA LEU A 199 13.18 -20.95 7.48
C LEU A 199 13.43 -19.53 8.01
N SER A 200 13.70 -19.40 9.31
CA SER A 200 14.05 -18.10 9.94
C SER A 200 15.40 -17.56 9.46
N ASN A 201 16.35 -18.45 9.17
CA ASN A 201 17.61 -18.08 8.55
C ASN A 201 17.38 -17.53 7.14
N VAL A 202 16.49 -18.10 6.33
CA VAL A 202 16.16 -17.55 4.99
C VAL A 202 15.58 -16.14 5.09
N THR A 203 14.64 -15.91 6.00
CA THR A 203 14.02 -14.58 6.21
C THR A 203 14.98 -13.55 6.80
N THR A 204 16.02 -13.98 7.50
CA THR A 204 17.03 -13.10 8.09
C THR A 204 18.18 -12.84 7.11
N HIS A 205 18.88 -13.89 6.66
CA HIS A 205 19.92 -13.83 5.65
C HIS A 205 20.24 -15.23 5.09
N PRO A 206 20.21 -15.47 3.76
CA PRO A 206 20.34 -16.80 3.17
C PRO A 206 21.65 -17.52 3.54
N ASP A 207 22.77 -16.78 3.66
CA ASP A 207 24.08 -17.36 3.98
C ASP A 207 24.12 -18.03 5.37
N LEU A 208 23.18 -17.74 6.27
CA LEU A 208 23.09 -18.41 7.57
C LEU A 208 22.84 -19.92 7.44
N ASN A 209 22.19 -20.34 6.34
CA ASN A 209 21.99 -21.75 6.01
C ASN A 209 23.16 -22.38 5.26
N VAL A 210 24.10 -21.58 4.73
CA VAL A 210 25.22 -22.08 3.92
C VAL A 210 26.50 -22.13 4.76
N VAL A 211 26.95 -23.35 5.06
CA VAL A 211 28.08 -23.64 5.96
C VAL A 211 29.43 -23.10 5.44
N GLU A 212 29.56 -22.77 4.15
CA GLU A 212 30.84 -22.48 3.50
C GLU A 212 31.11 -20.99 3.20
N HIS A 213 30.10 -20.12 3.15
CA HIS A 213 30.29 -18.70 2.77
C HIS A 213 30.65 -17.76 3.93
N ILE A 214 30.48 -18.20 5.19
CA ILE A 214 30.88 -17.43 6.39
C ILE A 214 32.32 -17.76 6.83
N LYS A 215 33.08 -18.49 6.00
CA LYS A 215 34.52 -18.69 6.22
C LYS A 215 35.27 -17.48 5.67
N ASP A 216 36.23 -17.00 6.46
CA ASP A 216 37.08 -15.82 6.32
C ASP A 216 37.83 -15.73 4.97
N SER A 217 37.08 -15.66 3.87
CA SER A 217 37.61 -15.18 2.62
C SER A 217 37.77 -13.66 2.74
N GLU A 218 38.74 -13.09 2.04
CA GLU A 218 38.93 -11.64 1.85
C GLU A 218 37.76 -11.06 1.03
N SER A 219 36.54 -11.37 1.42
CA SER A 219 35.32 -10.85 0.84
C SER A 219 35.23 -9.38 1.18
N ASP A 220 35.03 -8.60 0.12
CA ASP A 220 34.76 -7.18 0.14
C ASP A 220 33.51 -6.91 0.99
N VAL A 221 33.72 -6.37 2.21
CA VAL A 221 32.64 -6.13 3.19
C VAL A 221 31.54 -5.24 2.62
N GLN A 222 31.87 -4.34 1.69
CA GLN A 222 30.89 -3.50 1.00
C GLN A 222 29.99 -4.34 0.07
N LYS A 223 30.54 -5.35 -0.61
CA LYS A 223 29.73 -6.29 -1.42
C LYS A 223 28.87 -7.20 -0.57
N GLU A 224 29.37 -7.65 0.59
CA GLU A 224 28.56 -8.40 1.54
C GLU A 224 27.39 -7.57 2.07
N ALA A 225 27.63 -6.29 2.39
CA ALA A 225 26.56 -5.41 2.80
C ALA A 225 25.50 -5.20 1.70
N ALA A 226 25.94 -5.02 0.46
CA ALA A 226 25.01 -4.94 -0.69
C ALA A 226 24.25 -6.25 -0.93
N TRP A 227 24.91 -7.40 -0.73
CA TRP A 227 24.27 -8.71 -0.80
C TRP A 227 23.21 -8.89 0.28
N ALA A 228 23.50 -8.47 1.51
CA ALA A 228 22.54 -8.54 2.62
C ALA A 228 21.27 -7.74 2.31
N GLU A 229 21.39 -6.53 1.77
CA GLU A 229 20.22 -5.72 1.37
C GLU A 229 19.45 -6.31 0.20
N TYR A 230 20.17 -6.86 -0.77
CA TYR A 230 19.56 -7.53 -1.92
C TYR A 230 18.88 -8.86 -1.55
N SER A 231 19.27 -9.48 -0.43
CA SER A 231 18.80 -10.80 -0.01
C SER A 231 17.88 -10.81 1.20
N SER A 232 17.70 -9.68 1.86
CA SER A 232 16.85 -9.57 3.06
C SER A 232 16.26 -8.19 3.20
N ALA A 233 14.94 -8.13 3.26
CA ALA A 233 14.21 -6.88 3.52
C ALA A 233 14.54 -6.29 4.89
N LYS A 234 14.98 -7.12 5.86
CA LYS A 234 15.41 -6.65 7.19
C LYS A 234 16.70 -5.84 7.10
N PHE A 235 17.68 -6.33 6.34
CA PHE A 235 18.92 -5.59 6.09
C PHE A 235 18.67 -4.38 5.19
N LEU A 236 17.74 -4.47 4.24
CA LEU A 236 17.32 -3.31 3.44
C LEU A 236 16.72 -2.20 4.31
N LEU A 237 15.84 -2.54 5.28
CA LEU A 237 15.31 -1.60 6.27
C LEU A 237 16.43 -0.94 7.09
N LEU A 238 17.37 -1.75 7.61
CA LEU A 238 18.54 -1.22 8.33
C LEU A 238 19.38 -0.28 7.45
N GLY A 239 19.46 -0.54 6.16
CA GLY A 239 20.17 0.28 5.18
C GLY A 239 19.53 1.65 5.00
N TYR A 240 18.22 1.68 4.80
CA TYR A 240 17.46 2.93 4.74
C TYR A 240 17.52 3.68 6.06
N LEU A 241 17.35 2.98 7.19
CA LEU A 241 17.45 3.57 8.52
C LEU A 241 18.83 4.21 8.75
N LEU A 242 19.90 3.54 8.35
CA LEU A 242 21.25 4.10 8.41
C LEU A 242 21.35 5.39 7.58
N GLN A 243 20.80 5.39 6.36
CA GLN A 243 20.82 6.55 5.47
C GLN A 243 20.06 7.74 6.04
N VAL A 244 18.87 7.53 6.62
CA VAL A 244 18.04 8.61 7.17
C VAL A 244 18.50 9.06 8.55
N ALA A 245 19.02 8.15 9.39
CA ALA A 245 19.34 8.44 10.79
C ALA A 245 20.80 8.89 11.02
N THR A 246 21.65 8.97 9.99
CA THR A 246 23.10 9.26 10.14
C THR A 246 23.40 10.55 10.93
N MET A 247 22.58 11.60 10.74
CA MET A 247 22.76 12.90 11.40
C MET A 247 22.17 12.99 12.82
N HIS A 248 21.51 11.93 13.29
CA HIS A 248 20.77 11.92 14.55
C HIS A 248 21.58 11.16 15.62
N ASP A 249 21.66 11.69 16.84
CA ASP A 249 22.38 11.04 17.96
C ASP A 249 21.53 9.92 18.56
N ILE A 250 21.46 8.82 17.82
CA ILE A 250 20.64 7.64 18.14
C ILE A 250 21.55 6.44 18.35
N HIS A 251 21.24 5.67 19.38
CA HIS A 251 21.85 4.36 19.64
C HIS A 251 20.78 3.27 19.59
N LEU A 252 20.97 2.26 18.73
CA LEU A 252 20.03 1.14 18.55
C LEU A 252 20.71 -0.18 18.88
N VAL A 253 20.03 -1.06 19.61
CA VAL A 253 20.57 -2.39 19.95
C VAL A 253 19.87 -3.45 19.10
N ILE A 254 20.61 -4.15 18.25
CA ILE A 254 20.13 -5.24 17.41
C ILE A 254 20.34 -6.56 18.16
N THR A 255 19.26 -7.29 18.42
CA THR A 255 19.32 -8.63 19.02
C THR A 255 19.22 -9.70 17.94
N VAL A 256 20.11 -10.70 18.01
CA VAL A 256 20.21 -11.79 17.01
C VAL A 256 20.44 -13.16 17.64
N ASN A 257 20.06 -14.21 16.91
CA ASN A 257 20.23 -15.59 17.31
C ASN A 257 21.66 -16.09 17.02
N GLY A 258 22.49 -16.14 18.06
CA GLY A 258 23.80 -16.77 18.03
C GLY A 258 24.90 -16.01 17.27
N GLU A 259 26.11 -16.56 17.31
CA GLU A 259 27.32 -15.87 16.83
C GLU A 259 27.40 -15.71 15.31
N LYS A 260 26.75 -16.61 14.55
CA LYS A 260 26.73 -16.53 13.07
C LYS A 260 25.94 -15.29 12.61
N SER A 261 24.74 -15.10 13.15
CA SER A 261 23.88 -13.95 12.86
C SER A 261 24.55 -12.65 13.33
N GLN A 262 25.17 -12.67 14.51
CA GLN A 262 25.97 -11.55 15.00
C GLN A 262 27.09 -11.18 14.03
N ARG A 263 27.82 -12.16 13.50
CA ARG A 263 28.88 -11.92 12.52
C ARG A 263 28.35 -11.33 11.21
N VAL A 264 27.20 -11.79 10.72
CA VAL A 264 26.57 -11.24 9.51
C VAL A 264 26.19 -9.77 9.72
N VAL A 265 25.57 -9.43 10.85
CA VAL A 265 25.22 -8.03 11.18
C VAL A 265 26.46 -7.17 11.37
N GLU A 266 27.47 -7.68 12.07
CA GLU A 266 28.75 -6.99 12.28
C GLU A 266 29.43 -6.64 10.95
N ARG A 267 29.53 -7.63 10.04
CA ARG A 267 30.12 -7.43 8.70
C ARG A 267 29.28 -6.50 7.82
N TYR A 268 27.96 -6.60 7.90
CA TYR A 268 27.04 -5.67 7.24
C TYR A 268 27.30 -4.21 7.68
N LEU A 269 27.38 -3.96 8.98
CA LEU A 269 27.62 -2.62 9.53
C LEU A 269 29.01 -2.09 9.13
N LEU A 270 30.04 -2.92 9.16
CA LEU A 270 31.38 -2.56 8.64
C LEU A 270 31.32 -2.20 7.14
N GLY A 271 30.62 -3.00 6.33
CA GLY A 271 30.43 -2.76 4.90
C GLY A 271 29.68 -1.46 4.60
N LYS A 272 28.85 -0.99 5.52
CA LYS A 272 28.17 0.31 5.47
C LYS A 272 29.00 1.50 5.98
N GLY A 273 30.24 1.23 6.39
CA GLY A 273 31.21 2.24 6.81
C GLY A 273 31.10 2.63 8.28
N LEU A 274 30.48 1.81 9.13
CA LEU A 274 30.55 2.01 10.57
C LEU A 274 31.88 1.47 11.11
N MET A 275 32.40 2.15 12.13
CA MET A 275 33.67 1.81 12.78
C MET A 275 33.40 1.28 14.18
N TYR A 276 34.24 0.36 14.67
CA TYR A 276 34.13 -0.09 16.05
C TYR A 276 34.31 1.05 17.05
N THR A 277 33.50 1.04 18.11
CA THR A 277 33.61 2.01 19.22
C THR A 277 34.77 1.68 20.16
N ARG A 278 35.14 0.40 20.25
CA ARG A 278 36.23 -0.15 21.08
C ARG A 278 37.00 -1.22 20.29
N PRO A 279 38.21 -1.63 20.71
CA PRO A 279 38.89 -2.78 20.11
C PRO A 279 37.99 -4.04 20.10
N ARG A 280 37.92 -4.74 18.97
CA ARG A 280 36.98 -5.87 18.78
C ARG A 280 37.13 -6.99 19.83
N GLN A 281 38.33 -7.18 20.37
CA GLN A 281 38.66 -8.19 21.38
C GLN A 281 38.07 -7.88 22.76
N GLU A 282 37.68 -6.62 23.00
CA GLU A 282 37.10 -6.16 24.27
C GLU A 282 35.57 -6.22 24.27
N MET A 283 34.96 -6.75 23.20
CA MET A 283 33.51 -6.74 22.98
C MET A 283 32.97 -8.13 22.56
N GLY A 284 31.70 -8.38 22.85
CA GLY A 284 30.98 -9.58 22.44
C GLY A 284 31.21 -10.78 23.35
N SER A 285 31.11 -11.99 22.79
CA SER A 285 31.17 -13.26 23.53
C SER A 285 32.36 -13.33 24.49
N GLY A 286 32.09 -13.61 25.77
CA GLY A 286 33.11 -13.69 26.83
C GLY A 286 33.42 -12.36 27.52
N THR A 287 32.74 -11.28 27.15
CA THR A 287 32.81 -9.97 27.80
C THR A 287 31.42 -9.49 28.19
N ASN A 288 31.34 -8.52 29.12
CA ASN A 288 30.07 -7.88 29.49
C ASN A 288 29.77 -6.64 28.63
N VAL A 289 30.43 -6.48 27.48
CA VAL A 289 30.31 -5.29 26.62
C VAL A 289 29.76 -5.71 25.26
N GLU A 290 28.73 -5.03 24.79
CA GLU A 290 28.14 -5.34 23.49
C GLU A 290 29.11 -5.05 22.33
N VAL A 291 28.90 -5.71 21.19
CA VAL A 291 29.64 -5.35 19.96
C VAL A 291 29.01 -4.09 19.40
N SER A 292 29.69 -2.96 19.54
CA SER A 292 29.16 -1.67 19.11
C SER A 292 29.98 -1.02 17.99
N LEU A 293 29.25 -0.44 17.03
CA LEU A 293 29.79 0.27 15.88
C LEU A 293 29.13 1.65 15.77
N ILE A 294 29.86 2.64 15.26
CA ILE A 294 29.43 4.03 15.14
C ILE A 294 29.77 4.61 13.77
N LYS A 295 28.89 5.47 13.26
CA LYS A 295 29.12 6.34 12.11
C LYS A 295 28.49 7.68 12.41
N GLU A 296 29.34 8.70 12.54
CA GLU A 296 28.93 10.04 12.93
C GLU A 296 28.18 10.02 14.27
N SER A 297 26.91 10.45 14.30
CA SER A 297 26.08 10.48 15.51
C SER A 297 25.33 9.17 15.76
N LEU A 298 25.17 8.33 14.73
CA LEU A 298 24.41 7.10 14.79
C LEU A 298 25.30 5.91 15.20
N SER A 299 24.81 5.11 16.15
CA SER A 299 25.53 3.92 16.62
C SER A 299 24.61 2.72 16.78
N PHE A 300 25.17 1.53 16.57
CA PHE A 300 24.49 0.25 16.72
C PHE A 300 25.25 -0.63 17.70
N GLY A 301 24.54 -1.23 18.66
CA GLY A 301 25.00 -2.36 19.46
C GLY A 301 24.45 -3.66 18.87
N VAL A 302 25.23 -4.74 18.85
CA VAL A 302 24.80 -6.07 18.41
C VAL A 302 24.95 -7.04 19.57
N GLN A 303 23.84 -7.68 19.97
CA GLN A 303 23.78 -8.58 21.11
C GLN A 303 23.19 -9.94 20.71
N SER A 304 23.79 -11.02 21.21
CA SER A 304 23.27 -12.38 21.04
C SER A 304 22.17 -12.66 22.06
N THR A 305 21.06 -13.24 21.62
CA THR A 305 19.94 -13.66 22.50
C THR A 305 20.27 -14.87 23.38
N VAL A 306 21.40 -15.54 23.13
CA VAL A 306 21.89 -16.68 23.92
C VAL A 306 22.59 -16.23 25.21
N ASN A 307 22.96 -14.96 25.32
CA ASN A 307 23.68 -14.43 26.48
C ASN A 307 22.70 -13.92 27.56
N ASP A 308 22.62 -14.62 28.68
CA ASP A 308 21.77 -14.27 29.83
C ASP A 308 22.43 -13.27 30.82
N GLY A 309 23.65 -12.81 30.52
CA GLY A 309 24.38 -11.85 31.35
C GLY A 309 24.00 -10.40 31.06
N VAL A 310 24.03 -9.56 32.09
CA VAL A 310 23.84 -8.11 31.92
C VAL A 310 24.96 -7.52 31.06
N MET A 311 24.59 -7.01 29.88
CA MET A 311 25.48 -6.38 28.93
C MET A 311 25.50 -4.87 29.11
N GLU A 312 26.69 -4.27 29.14
CA GLU A 312 26.91 -2.83 29.09
C GLU A 312 26.73 -2.35 27.64
N THR A 313 25.83 -1.38 27.46
CA THR A 313 25.61 -0.72 26.16
C THR A 313 26.59 0.43 25.97
N TYR A 314 26.93 0.75 24.71
CA TYR A 314 27.85 1.84 24.39
C TYR A 314 27.31 3.22 24.80
N LYS A 315 26.02 3.43 24.55
CA LYS A 315 25.25 4.63 24.90
C LYS A 315 23.88 4.22 25.42
N ALA A 316 23.10 5.17 25.94
CA ALA A 316 21.71 4.93 26.26
C ALA A 316 20.93 4.56 24.99
N PRO A 317 20.41 3.32 24.85
CA PRO A 317 19.67 2.93 23.68
C PRO A 317 18.37 3.72 23.56
N SER A 318 17.99 3.98 22.32
CA SER A 318 16.70 4.60 21.97
C SER A 318 15.64 3.53 21.69
N ALA A 319 16.04 2.38 21.14
CA ALA A 319 15.19 1.21 20.97
C ALA A 319 16.01 -0.08 20.80
N ILE A 320 15.34 -1.23 20.93
CA ILE A 320 15.85 -2.56 20.59
C ILE A 320 15.24 -2.98 19.25
N ILE A 321 16.06 -3.46 18.32
CA ILE A 321 15.62 -4.08 17.06
C ILE A 321 15.76 -5.60 17.22
N ALA A 322 14.62 -6.29 17.27
CA ALA A 322 14.57 -7.74 17.22
C ALA A 322 14.61 -8.18 15.74
N LEU A 323 15.80 -8.60 15.30
CA LEU A 323 16.04 -8.97 13.90
C LEU A 323 15.42 -10.33 13.54
N ASP A 324 15.30 -11.24 14.51
CA ASP A 324 14.86 -12.61 14.28
C ASP A 324 13.97 -13.11 15.45
N PRO A 325 13.30 -14.27 15.33
CA PRO A 325 12.29 -14.70 16.29
C PRO A 325 12.88 -15.20 17.62
N SER A 326 14.21 -15.18 17.81
CA SER A 326 14.84 -15.60 19.08
C SER A 326 14.67 -14.58 20.20
N PHE A 327 14.19 -13.37 19.90
CA PHE A 327 13.96 -12.34 20.91
C PHE A 327 13.00 -12.80 22.03
N ASN A 328 13.47 -12.68 23.27
CA ASN A 328 12.70 -13.02 24.46
C ASN A 328 12.69 -11.85 25.45
N ALA A 329 11.53 -11.20 25.59
CA ALA A 329 11.33 -10.10 26.53
C ALA A 329 11.54 -10.46 28.01
N LYS A 330 11.47 -11.76 28.34
CA LYS A 330 11.68 -12.29 29.71
C LYS A 330 13.13 -12.67 30.00
N SER A 331 14.05 -12.48 29.05
CA SER A 331 15.48 -12.68 29.31
C SER A 331 15.96 -11.64 30.33
N PRO A 332 16.76 -12.02 31.35
CA PRO A 332 17.27 -11.07 32.33
C PRO A 332 18.01 -9.88 31.71
N THR A 333 18.78 -10.13 30.65
CA THR A 333 19.51 -9.10 29.90
C THR A 333 18.57 -8.07 29.27
N VAL A 334 17.52 -8.56 28.61
CA VAL A 334 16.52 -7.72 27.93
C VAL A 334 15.67 -6.97 28.96
N GLU A 335 15.21 -7.64 30.01
CA GLU A 335 14.41 -7.03 31.08
C GLU A 335 15.20 -5.92 31.79
N HIS A 336 16.47 -6.18 32.12
CA HIS A 336 17.35 -5.20 32.72
C HIS A 336 17.55 -3.98 31.81
N MET A 337 17.82 -4.19 30.51
CA MET A 337 17.99 -3.08 29.56
C MET A 337 16.69 -2.27 29.42
N ARG A 338 15.54 -2.95 29.28
CA ARG A 338 14.25 -2.30 29.06
C ARG A 338 13.76 -1.50 30.25
N THR A 339 14.09 -1.93 31.47
CA THR A 339 13.76 -1.22 32.71
C THR A 339 14.76 -0.10 33.02
N THR A 340 16.06 -0.32 32.81
CA THR A 340 17.12 0.68 33.05
C THR A 340 16.96 1.90 32.15
N PHE A 341 16.58 1.69 30.89
CA PHE A 341 16.39 2.77 29.91
C PHE A 341 14.92 3.10 29.64
N ALA A 342 14.04 2.83 30.61
CA ALA A 342 12.64 3.25 30.54
C ALA A 342 12.52 4.78 30.48
N ARG A 343 11.60 5.30 29.65
CA ARG A 343 11.39 6.74 29.45
C ARG A 343 9.90 7.05 29.47
N ASN A 344 9.54 8.18 30.08
CA ASN A 344 8.15 8.69 30.10
C ASN A 344 7.11 7.66 30.59
N GLY A 345 7.49 6.86 31.58
CA GLY A 345 6.63 5.82 32.16
C GLY A 345 6.50 4.54 31.30
N ASN A 346 7.18 4.47 30.15
CA ASN A 346 7.17 3.32 29.26
C ASN A 346 8.51 2.58 29.29
N LEU A 347 8.48 1.27 29.05
CA LEU A 347 9.70 0.47 28.84
C LEU A 347 10.42 0.91 27.56
N LEU A 348 11.72 0.63 27.48
CA LEU A 348 12.47 0.81 26.24
C LEU A 348 11.75 0.06 25.09
N PRO A 349 11.45 0.75 23.96
CA PRO A 349 10.67 0.17 22.88
C PRO A 349 11.43 -0.95 22.17
N VAL A 350 10.71 -1.98 21.77
CA VAL A 350 11.22 -3.09 20.96
C VAL A 350 10.51 -3.10 19.61
N ILE A 351 11.28 -3.04 18.54
CA ILE A 351 10.80 -3.14 17.16
C ILE A 351 11.12 -4.53 16.64
N ARG A 352 10.09 -5.35 16.43
CA ARG A 352 10.20 -6.69 15.87
C ARG A 352 10.12 -6.63 14.36
N LEU A 353 11.19 -7.04 13.68
CA LEU A 353 11.23 -7.17 12.24
C LEU A 353 10.78 -8.56 11.84
N MET A 354 9.71 -8.65 11.05
CA MET A 354 9.13 -9.94 10.67
C MET A 354 8.71 -9.91 9.21
N VAL A 355 8.98 -11.00 8.49
CA VAL A 355 8.52 -11.13 7.11
C VAL A 355 7.07 -11.56 7.08
N SER A 356 6.21 -10.85 6.35
CA SER A 356 4.77 -11.13 6.26
C SER A 356 4.51 -12.58 5.85
N ASN A 357 3.49 -13.19 6.45
CA ASN A 357 3.08 -14.59 6.19
C ASN A 357 4.18 -15.67 6.35
N SER A 358 5.34 -15.33 6.90
CA SER A 358 6.42 -16.30 7.18
C SER A 358 6.21 -17.04 8.50
N SER A 359 6.99 -18.09 8.74
CA SER A 359 7.06 -18.78 10.03
C SER A 359 7.36 -17.84 11.21
N GLU A 360 8.06 -16.71 10.99
CA GLU A 360 8.28 -15.72 12.04
C GLU A 360 6.99 -14.98 12.41
N HIS A 361 6.24 -14.50 11.41
CA HIS A 361 4.93 -13.87 11.60
C HIS A 361 3.96 -14.83 12.30
N ILE A 362 3.83 -16.04 11.77
CA ILE A 362 2.92 -17.07 12.29
C ILE A 362 3.30 -17.44 13.73
N GLY A 363 4.60 -17.51 14.04
CA GLY A 363 5.09 -17.80 15.38
C GLY A 363 4.63 -16.80 16.44
N LEU A 364 4.40 -15.54 16.07
CA LEU A 364 3.91 -14.50 16.97
C LEU A 364 2.39 -14.51 17.17
N CYS A 365 1.64 -15.21 16.31
CA CYS A 365 0.17 -15.26 16.38
C CYS A 365 -0.37 -16.33 17.33
N PHE A 366 0.49 -17.23 17.82
CA PHE A 366 0.10 -18.36 18.67
C PHE A 366 0.85 -18.38 20.02
N PRO A 367 0.66 -17.36 20.89
CA PRO A 367 1.26 -17.33 22.23
C PRO A 367 0.59 -18.33 23.17
N GLY A 368 1.32 -18.84 24.16
CA GLY A 368 0.75 -19.54 25.31
C GLY A 368 0.25 -20.98 25.09
N LEU A 369 0.37 -21.53 23.88
CA LEU A 369 0.05 -22.93 23.60
C LEU A 369 1.17 -23.89 24.03
N PRO A 370 0.85 -25.16 24.38
CA PRO A 370 1.85 -26.21 24.59
C PRO A 370 2.76 -26.32 23.36
N GLU A 371 4.06 -26.56 23.59
CA GLU A 371 5.08 -26.49 22.54
C GLU A 371 4.73 -27.36 21.32
N LEU A 372 4.26 -28.59 21.55
CA LEU A 372 3.90 -29.51 20.47
C LEU A 372 2.72 -29.00 19.61
N GLU A 373 1.69 -28.45 20.25
CA GLU A 373 0.52 -27.89 19.57
C GLU A 373 0.88 -26.60 18.82
N ARG A 374 1.70 -25.75 19.44
CA ARG A 374 2.24 -24.53 18.82
C ARG A 374 3.04 -24.87 17.56
N LEU A 375 3.95 -25.85 17.63
CA LEU A 375 4.76 -26.29 16.50
C LEU A 375 3.90 -26.90 15.38
N ARG A 376 2.88 -27.66 15.73
CA ARG A 376 1.90 -28.20 14.78
C ARG A 376 1.22 -27.07 14.01
N LEU A 377 0.59 -26.12 14.70
CA LEU A 377 -0.09 -25.00 14.06
C LEU A 377 0.88 -24.16 13.22
N LEU A 378 2.06 -23.86 13.76
CA LEU A 378 3.08 -23.09 13.08
C LEU A 378 3.46 -23.71 11.73
N ILE A 379 3.76 -25.01 11.69
CA ILE A 379 4.12 -25.72 10.45
C ILE A 379 2.93 -25.82 9.48
N GLN A 380 1.73 -26.07 9.99
CA GLN A 380 0.52 -26.15 9.15
C GLN A 380 0.25 -24.83 8.44
N TYR A 381 0.28 -23.71 9.17
CA TYR A 381 0.08 -22.38 8.58
C TYR A 381 1.25 -21.97 7.68
N THR A 382 2.49 -22.31 8.03
CA THR A 382 3.67 -22.02 7.20
C THR A 382 3.56 -22.73 5.84
N THR A 383 3.11 -23.99 5.84
CA THR A 383 2.92 -24.77 4.60
C THR A 383 1.77 -24.23 3.75
N ARG A 384 0.70 -23.73 4.40
CA ARG A 384 -0.47 -23.14 3.75
C ARG A 384 -0.17 -21.79 3.12
N LEU A 385 0.53 -20.92 3.84
CA LEU A 385 0.83 -19.55 3.43
C LEU A 385 2.11 -19.43 2.58
N ARG A 386 2.73 -20.56 2.18
CA ARG A 386 3.97 -20.57 1.40
C ARG A 386 3.90 -19.74 0.11
N ASN A 387 2.75 -19.69 -0.57
CA ASN A 387 2.58 -18.97 -1.82
C ASN A 387 2.44 -17.45 -1.62
N SER A 388 2.04 -17.02 -0.41
CA SER A 388 1.83 -15.61 -0.06
C SER A 388 2.88 -15.10 0.94
N VAL A 389 3.98 -15.85 1.14
CA VAL A 389 5.08 -15.45 2.01
C VAL A 389 5.69 -14.15 1.48
N GLY A 390 5.86 -13.18 2.37
CA GLY A 390 6.36 -11.84 2.05
C GLY A 390 5.40 -10.95 1.27
N ASP A 391 4.15 -11.37 1.05
CA ASP A 391 3.13 -10.46 0.53
C ASP A 391 2.65 -9.56 1.66
N LEU A 392 2.78 -8.26 1.44
CA LEU A 392 2.36 -7.25 2.41
C LEU A 392 0.84 -7.06 2.37
N GLN A 393 0.27 -6.66 3.51
CA GLN A 393 -1.12 -6.21 3.60
C GLN A 393 -1.35 -4.93 2.79
N ASP A 394 -2.61 -4.68 2.46
CA ASP A 394 -2.99 -3.64 1.50
C ASP A 394 -2.57 -2.22 1.90
N ASP A 395 -2.50 -1.92 3.20
CA ASP A 395 -2.13 -0.62 3.79
C ASP A 395 -0.69 -0.56 4.32
N ALA A 396 0.09 -1.63 4.15
CA ALA A 396 1.51 -1.63 4.51
C ALA A 396 2.27 -0.59 3.69
N LEU A 397 3.28 0.00 4.32
CA LEU A 397 4.21 0.90 3.64
C LEU A 397 5.30 0.09 2.93
N GLY A 398 6.11 0.78 2.13
CA GLY A 398 7.34 0.20 1.60
C GLY A 398 8.46 0.24 2.64
N VAL A 399 9.51 -0.55 2.42
CA VAL A 399 10.64 -0.68 3.37
C VAL A 399 11.35 0.66 3.63
N ASN A 400 11.38 1.56 2.66
CA ASN A 400 11.98 2.89 2.86
C ASN A 400 11.08 3.78 3.73
N GLU A 401 9.79 3.81 3.41
CA GLU A 401 8.79 4.56 4.16
C GLU A 401 8.70 4.07 5.62
N ASP A 402 8.79 2.76 5.85
CA ASP A 402 8.88 2.18 7.20
C ASP A 402 10.08 2.72 7.98
N ALA A 403 11.24 2.88 7.34
CA ALA A 403 12.44 3.42 7.97
C ALA A 403 12.31 4.91 8.32
N GLU A 404 11.65 5.69 7.46
CA GLU A 404 11.37 7.11 7.68
C GLU A 404 10.39 7.31 8.87
N GLU A 405 9.30 6.55 8.91
CA GLU A 405 8.33 6.58 10.02
C GLU A 405 8.96 6.08 11.32
N LEU A 406 9.81 5.05 11.26
CA LEU A 406 10.55 4.55 12.42
C LEU A 406 11.48 5.63 12.99
N LEU A 407 12.19 6.37 12.14
CA LEU A 407 13.03 7.48 12.59
C LEU A 407 12.19 8.57 13.28
N SER A 408 11.05 8.95 12.70
CA SER A 408 10.11 9.91 13.31
C SER A 408 9.67 9.45 14.72
N CYS A 409 9.38 8.17 14.90
CA CYS A 409 9.05 7.59 16.20
C CYS A 409 10.23 7.67 17.19
N LEU A 410 11.46 7.37 16.72
CA LEU A 410 12.68 7.37 17.53
C LEU A 410 13.08 8.76 18.01
N GLU A 411 12.80 9.80 17.23
CA GLU A 411 13.06 11.20 17.62
C GLU A 411 12.04 11.74 18.63
N SER A 412 10.87 11.12 18.72
CA SER A 412 9.80 11.57 19.61
C SER A 412 10.13 11.27 21.08
N ASP A 413 9.71 12.17 21.97
CA ASP A 413 9.83 11.94 23.41
C ASP A 413 8.98 10.73 23.86
N ASN A 414 7.85 10.47 23.21
CA ASN A 414 6.96 9.36 23.52
C ASN A 414 6.75 8.44 22.33
N PHE A 415 7.64 7.47 22.18
CA PHE A 415 7.62 6.46 21.12
C PHE A 415 6.26 5.77 20.98
N ASN A 416 5.62 5.40 22.09
CA ASN A 416 4.34 4.67 22.06
C ASN A 416 3.20 5.52 21.49
N ALA A 417 3.21 6.83 21.73
CA ALA A 417 2.18 7.74 21.23
C ALA A 417 2.40 8.16 19.77
N HIS A 418 3.64 8.08 19.27
CA HIS A 418 4.00 8.49 17.91
C HIS A 418 4.10 7.32 16.93
N TRP A 419 3.84 6.09 17.38
CA TRP A 419 3.78 4.92 16.50
C TRP A 419 2.68 5.09 15.44
N SER A 420 3.08 5.39 14.21
CA SER A 420 2.22 5.69 13.06
C SER A 420 2.05 4.51 12.10
N LEU A 421 2.86 3.46 12.27
CA LEU A 421 2.89 2.30 11.37
C LEU A 421 1.61 1.45 11.51
N PRO A 422 1.05 0.94 10.40
CA PRO A 422 -0.16 0.13 10.41
C PRO A 422 -0.04 -1.10 11.33
N HIS A 423 -1.16 -1.46 11.98
CA HIS A 423 -1.22 -2.71 12.73
C HIS A 423 -1.16 -3.92 11.78
N VAL A 424 -0.46 -4.97 12.20
CA VAL A 424 -0.39 -6.21 11.43
C VAL A 424 -1.76 -6.90 11.41
N GLU A 425 -2.26 -7.22 10.23
CA GLU A 425 -3.54 -7.89 10.04
C GLU A 425 -3.55 -9.29 10.70
N PRO A 426 -4.58 -9.63 11.50
CA PRO A 426 -4.70 -10.96 12.10
C PRO A 426 -4.75 -12.08 11.06
N LEU A 427 -4.05 -13.18 11.33
CA LEU A 427 -4.15 -14.38 10.52
C LEU A 427 -5.55 -15.00 10.62
N LEU A 428 -6.11 -15.39 9.48
CA LEU A 428 -7.39 -16.11 9.44
C LEU A 428 -7.24 -17.50 10.05
N ILE A 429 -7.66 -17.64 11.32
CA ILE A 429 -7.72 -18.91 12.03
C ILE A 429 -8.88 -19.75 11.48
N LEU A 430 -8.55 -20.86 10.83
CA LEU A 430 -9.52 -21.84 10.31
C LEU A 430 -9.84 -22.92 11.35
N SER A 431 -10.99 -23.59 11.15
CA SER A 431 -11.32 -24.78 11.94
C SER A 431 -10.37 -25.95 11.62
N PRO A 432 -10.19 -26.92 12.54
CA PRO A 432 -9.36 -28.10 12.29
C PRO A 432 -9.76 -28.87 11.02
N GLU A 433 -11.06 -28.94 10.72
CA GLU A 433 -11.64 -29.63 9.56
C GLU A 433 -11.27 -28.93 8.23
N GLU A 434 -11.26 -27.60 8.23
CA GLU A 434 -10.80 -26.77 7.11
C GLU A 434 -9.28 -26.87 6.91
N LEU A 435 -8.53 -27.00 8.00
CA LEU A 435 -7.07 -27.18 7.98
C LEU A 435 -6.67 -28.55 7.40
N GLU A 436 -7.43 -29.61 7.72
CA GLU A 436 -7.21 -30.98 7.23
C GLU A 436 -7.61 -31.15 5.76
N SER A 437 -8.73 -30.56 5.34
CA SER A 437 -9.17 -30.57 3.94
C SER A 437 -8.19 -29.85 3.01
N THR A 438 -7.67 -28.69 3.43
CA THR A 438 -6.63 -27.96 2.67
C THR A 438 -5.33 -28.78 2.56
N GLN A 439 -4.97 -29.53 3.61
CA GLN A 439 -3.80 -30.43 3.59
C GLN A 439 -3.97 -31.58 2.60
N GLN A 440 -5.16 -32.20 2.52
CA GLN A 440 -5.45 -33.24 1.53
C GLN A 440 -5.44 -32.69 0.11
N GLU A 441 -5.92 -31.47 -0.11
CA GLU A 441 -5.92 -30.82 -1.42
C GLU A 441 -4.49 -30.53 -1.90
N LEU A 442 -3.63 -30.02 -1.00
CA LEU A 442 -2.19 -29.83 -1.23
C LEU A 442 -1.41 -31.14 -1.46
N GLN A 443 -1.90 -32.27 -0.95
CA GLN A 443 -1.30 -33.60 -1.14
C GLN A 443 -1.68 -34.26 -2.48
N SER A 444 -2.79 -33.86 -3.10
CA SER A 444 -3.36 -34.53 -4.28
C SER A 444 -2.85 -34.04 -5.65
N ARG A 445 -2.05 -32.95 -5.70
CA ARG A 445 -1.53 -32.39 -6.97
C ARG A 445 -0.01 -32.51 -7.09
N PRO A 446 0.53 -33.29 -8.04
CA PRO A 446 1.89 -33.08 -8.53
C PRO A 446 1.88 -31.92 -9.55
N SER A 447 2.66 -30.87 -9.28
CA SER A 447 3.20 -29.89 -10.24
C SER A 447 2.28 -29.47 -11.41
N VAL A 448 1.17 -28.78 -11.14
CA VAL A 448 0.56 -27.82 -12.09
C VAL A 448 -0.12 -26.72 -11.27
N ASP A 449 0.18 -25.46 -11.62
CA ASP A 449 -0.32 -24.20 -11.08
C ASP A 449 -1.70 -24.27 -10.42
N VAL A 450 -1.75 -23.89 -9.13
CA VAL A 450 -2.99 -23.67 -8.37
C VAL A 450 -3.19 -22.16 -8.22
N SER A 451 -3.52 -21.50 -9.34
CA SER A 451 -4.09 -20.15 -9.33
C SER A 451 -5.61 -20.23 -9.26
N TYR A 452 -6.18 -20.72 -8.16
CA TYR A 452 -7.59 -20.52 -7.84
C TYR A 452 -7.76 -20.58 -6.33
N LEU A 453 -7.59 -19.42 -5.67
CA LEU A 453 -8.28 -18.97 -4.45
C LEU A 453 -7.57 -17.72 -3.92
N THR A 454 -7.46 -16.70 -4.76
CA THR A 454 -7.33 -15.27 -4.40
C THR A 454 -7.50 -14.46 -5.70
N THR A 455 -7.97 -13.23 -5.57
CA THR A 455 -8.52 -12.27 -6.56
C THR A 455 -7.93 -12.23 -7.99
N PRO A 456 -8.74 -11.88 -9.02
CA PRO A 456 -8.32 -11.94 -10.42
C PRO A 456 -7.50 -10.69 -10.80
N GLN A 457 -6.21 -10.86 -11.05
CA GLN A 457 -5.43 -9.87 -11.80
C GLN A 457 -5.19 -10.31 -13.24
N ILE A 458 -5.37 -9.33 -14.12
CA ILE A 458 -5.36 -9.35 -15.57
C ILE A 458 -3.99 -9.81 -16.08
N GLN A 459 -3.92 -11.01 -16.68
CA GLN A 459 -2.73 -11.46 -17.40
C GLN A 459 -2.62 -10.75 -18.75
N LYS A 460 -1.53 -10.00 -18.93
CA LYS A 460 -1.04 -9.50 -20.23
C LYS A 460 -0.64 -10.68 -21.11
N ARG A 461 -0.94 -10.57 -22.41
CA ARG A 461 -0.66 -11.54 -23.47
C ARG A 461 0.81 -11.99 -23.45
N ALA A 462 1.04 -13.29 -23.39
CA ALA A 462 2.31 -13.90 -23.76
C ALA A 462 2.30 -14.23 -25.25
N PHE A 463 3.42 -13.96 -25.90
CA PHE A 463 3.71 -14.06 -27.32
C PHE A 463 4.06 -15.53 -27.66
N GLU A 464 3.37 -16.14 -28.62
CA GLU A 464 3.68 -17.49 -29.13
C GLU A 464 4.85 -17.41 -30.13
N GLU A 465 5.92 -18.16 -29.87
CA GLU A 465 6.94 -18.53 -30.86
C GLU A 465 6.78 -20.03 -31.17
N GLU A 466 6.60 -20.30 -32.45
CA GLU A 466 6.27 -21.57 -33.08
C GLU A 466 7.50 -22.49 -33.17
N SER A 467 7.47 -23.68 -32.53
CA SER A 467 8.32 -24.82 -32.92
C SER A 467 7.99 -26.11 -32.12
N ALA A 468 7.80 -27.19 -32.89
CA ALA A 468 7.94 -28.61 -32.55
C ALA A 468 6.72 -29.38 -32.01
N GLU A 469 6.25 -30.30 -32.86
CA GLU A 469 5.26 -31.36 -32.62
C GLU A 469 5.52 -32.19 -31.35
N PRO A 470 4.44 -32.73 -30.75
CA PRO A 470 4.48 -34.15 -30.44
C PRO A 470 3.19 -34.92 -30.82
N SER A 471 3.45 -36.13 -31.32
CA SER A 471 2.51 -37.18 -31.71
C SER A 471 1.47 -37.53 -30.64
N SER A 472 0.18 -37.49 -30.98
CA SER A 472 -0.90 -38.07 -30.17
C SER A 472 -1.27 -39.47 -30.66
N LYS A 473 -0.85 -40.47 -29.90
CA LYS A 473 -1.38 -41.85 -29.95
C LYS A 473 -2.77 -41.86 -29.33
N ARG A 474 -3.77 -42.36 -30.07
CA ARG A 474 -5.15 -42.57 -29.60
C ARG A 474 -5.18 -43.56 -28.41
N PRO A 475 -5.80 -43.23 -27.27
CA PRO A 475 -6.22 -44.23 -26.30
C PRO A 475 -7.57 -44.84 -26.72
N ARG A 476 -7.59 -46.18 -26.74
CA ARG A 476 -8.73 -47.05 -27.02
C ARG A 476 -9.59 -47.13 -25.75
N ILE A 477 -10.86 -46.73 -25.84
CA ILE A 477 -11.85 -46.95 -24.79
C ILE A 477 -12.34 -48.40 -24.92
N GLU A 478 -12.07 -49.20 -23.89
CA GLU A 478 -12.72 -50.49 -23.67
C GLU A 478 -14.11 -50.24 -23.07
N GLU A 479 -15.13 -50.65 -23.81
CA GLU A 479 -16.52 -50.66 -23.36
C GLU A 479 -16.80 -52.04 -22.74
N SER A 480 -16.98 -52.06 -21.43
CA SER A 480 -17.30 -53.24 -20.63
C SER A 480 -18.69 -53.75 -21.00
N GLN A 481 -18.75 -54.99 -21.49
CA GLN A 481 -19.98 -55.69 -21.86
C GLN A 481 -20.76 -56.22 -20.65
N ASP A 482 -22.06 -56.01 -20.69
CA ASP A 482 -23.09 -56.65 -19.87
C ASP A 482 -23.05 -58.19 -19.94
N PRO A 483 -23.22 -58.91 -18.82
CA PRO A 483 -23.51 -60.34 -18.82
C PRO A 483 -25.03 -60.57 -18.98
N SER A 484 -25.48 -60.88 -20.21
CA SER A 484 -26.82 -61.45 -20.42
C SER A 484 -26.76 -62.76 -21.21
N GLN A 485 -26.64 -63.88 -20.48
CA GLN A 485 -27.03 -65.21 -20.98
C GLN A 485 -27.53 -66.06 -19.82
N PHE A 486 -28.83 -65.98 -19.53
CA PHE A 486 -29.61 -67.11 -19.01
C PHE A 486 -31.07 -66.90 -19.40
N THR A 487 -31.54 -67.67 -20.37
CA THR A 487 -32.94 -68.09 -20.43
C THR A 487 -32.99 -69.43 -21.14
N GLU A 488 -33.00 -70.50 -20.35
CA GLU A 488 -33.51 -71.80 -20.76
C GLU A 488 -34.87 -71.99 -20.06
N SER A 489 -35.90 -72.21 -20.89
CA SER A 489 -37.06 -73.07 -20.67
C SER A 489 -37.82 -73.00 -19.33
N THR A 490 -39.09 -72.57 -19.34
CA THR A 490 -40.25 -73.50 -19.32
C THR A 490 -41.60 -72.77 -19.26
N LYS A 491 -42.54 -73.26 -20.10
CA LYS A 491 -43.99 -73.46 -19.86
C LYS A 491 -44.78 -72.38 -19.09
N PHE A 492 -45.71 -71.75 -19.80
CA PHE A 492 -46.84 -71.00 -19.23
C PHE A 492 -47.75 -71.88 -18.36
N PRO A 493 -48.17 -71.38 -17.18
CA PRO A 493 -49.52 -71.54 -16.69
C PRO A 493 -50.22 -70.19 -16.62
N SER A 494 -51.46 -70.16 -17.09
CA SER A 494 -52.38 -69.04 -17.04
C SER A 494 -52.68 -68.63 -15.59
N GLN A 495 -52.08 -67.55 -15.09
CA GLN A 495 -52.45 -66.92 -13.82
C GLN A 495 -52.42 -65.39 -13.92
N THR A 496 -53.60 -64.78 -13.74
CA THR A 496 -53.96 -63.40 -13.33
C THR A 496 -52.97 -62.24 -13.62
N LEU A 497 -53.21 -61.53 -14.72
CA LEU A 497 -52.55 -60.27 -15.11
C LEU A 497 -52.77 -59.08 -14.14
N ASP A 498 -53.72 -59.19 -13.20
CA ASP A 498 -54.04 -58.12 -12.24
C ASP A 498 -52.92 -57.83 -11.24
N GLY A 499 -52.07 -58.80 -10.92
CA GLY A 499 -50.95 -58.63 -9.98
C GLY A 499 -49.81 -57.77 -10.56
N GLU A 500 -49.51 -57.99 -11.84
CA GLU A 500 -48.46 -57.26 -12.59
C GLU A 500 -48.89 -55.83 -12.94
N LEU A 501 -50.18 -55.62 -13.22
CA LEU A 501 -50.73 -54.27 -13.43
C LEU A 501 -50.65 -53.41 -12.16
N ARG A 502 -50.99 -53.98 -10.99
CA ARG A 502 -50.90 -53.27 -9.70
C ARG A 502 -49.45 -53.01 -9.26
N SER A 503 -48.49 -53.84 -9.66
CA SER A 503 -47.07 -53.59 -9.37
C SER A 503 -46.51 -52.49 -10.28
N LEU A 504 -46.93 -52.46 -11.54
CA LEU A 504 -46.55 -51.40 -12.49
C LEU A 504 -47.15 -50.04 -12.08
N GLU A 505 -48.41 -50.02 -11.65
CA GLU A 505 -49.07 -48.79 -11.16
C GLU A 505 -48.37 -48.23 -9.92
N ARG A 506 -48.00 -49.09 -8.96
CA ARG A 506 -47.20 -48.69 -7.78
C ARG A 506 -45.82 -48.15 -8.18
N ASN A 507 -45.14 -48.78 -9.12
CA ASN A 507 -43.85 -48.29 -9.62
C ASN A 507 -43.97 -46.92 -10.31
N LEU A 508 -45.06 -46.68 -11.06
CA LEU A 508 -45.29 -45.42 -11.77
C LEU A 508 -45.58 -44.28 -10.77
N VAL A 509 -46.37 -44.55 -9.72
CA VAL A 509 -46.61 -43.60 -8.63
C VAL A 509 -45.32 -43.32 -7.86
N GLN A 510 -44.53 -44.35 -7.56
CA GLN A 510 -43.23 -44.20 -6.90
C GLN A 510 -42.26 -43.36 -7.73
N MET A 511 -42.13 -43.61 -9.03
CA MET A 511 -41.32 -42.79 -9.94
C MET A 511 -41.80 -41.35 -10.03
N LYS A 512 -43.11 -41.10 -10.06
CA LYS A 512 -43.62 -39.73 -10.04
C LYS A 512 -43.28 -39.01 -8.75
N SER A 513 -43.38 -39.69 -7.61
CA SER A 513 -43.01 -39.12 -6.32
C SER A 513 -41.51 -38.85 -6.18
N SER A 514 -40.65 -39.74 -6.70
CA SER A 514 -39.20 -39.52 -6.70
C SER A 514 -38.81 -38.37 -7.61
N HIS A 515 -39.43 -38.28 -8.80
CA HIS A 515 -39.17 -37.18 -9.74
C HIS A 515 -39.66 -35.82 -9.21
N GLY A 516 -40.80 -35.81 -8.49
CA GLY A 516 -41.26 -34.60 -7.79
C GLY A 516 -40.27 -34.14 -6.71
N ALA A 517 -39.75 -35.08 -5.91
CA ALA A 517 -38.74 -34.77 -4.89
C ALA A 517 -37.41 -34.28 -5.51
N GLU A 518 -37.01 -34.82 -6.65
CA GLU A 518 -35.83 -34.35 -7.40
C GLU A 518 -36.02 -32.94 -7.95
N LEU A 519 -37.20 -32.63 -8.50
CA LEU A 519 -37.52 -31.28 -8.98
C LEU A 519 -37.51 -30.26 -7.83
N ASP A 520 -38.08 -30.60 -6.69
CA ASP A 520 -38.05 -29.73 -5.50
C ASP A 520 -36.63 -29.51 -4.99
N LYS A 521 -35.78 -30.56 -5.00
CA LYS A 521 -34.37 -30.46 -4.62
C LYS A 521 -33.58 -29.57 -5.59
N LEU A 522 -33.82 -29.73 -6.89
CA LEU A 522 -33.19 -28.90 -7.93
C LEU A 522 -33.62 -27.44 -7.82
N GLN A 523 -34.91 -27.17 -7.64
CA GLN A 523 -35.42 -25.81 -7.44
C GLN A 523 -34.82 -25.14 -6.20
N LYS A 524 -34.69 -25.85 -5.08
CA LYS A 524 -34.02 -25.34 -3.87
C LYS A 524 -32.55 -25.02 -4.14
N SER A 525 -31.83 -25.92 -4.82
CA SER A 525 -30.42 -25.69 -5.16
C SER A 525 -30.24 -24.48 -6.09
N LEU A 526 -31.16 -24.27 -7.03
CA LEU A 526 -31.11 -23.15 -7.96
C LEU A 526 -31.35 -21.83 -7.21
N ALA A 527 -32.34 -21.79 -6.33
CA ALA A 527 -32.60 -20.63 -5.48
C ALA A 527 -31.42 -20.28 -4.57
N GLU A 528 -30.75 -21.29 -3.98
CA GLU A 528 -29.57 -21.10 -3.15
C GLU A 528 -28.38 -20.55 -3.95
N VAL A 529 -28.12 -21.09 -5.14
CA VAL A 529 -27.07 -20.58 -6.05
C VAL A 529 -27.37 -19.15 -6.47
N GLN A 530 -28.63 -18.82 -6.75
CA GLN A 530 -29.05 -17.48 -7.16
C GLN A 530 -28.90 -16.46 -6.02
N ALA A 531 -29.22 -16.85 -4.77
CA ALA A 531 -28.97 -16.02 -3.59
C ALA A 531 -27.48 -15.78 -3.37
N ARG A 532 -26.64 -16.83 -3.50
CA ARG A 532 -25.19 -16.74 -3.38
C ARG A 532 -24.57 -15.86 -4.48
N LEU A 533 -25.16 -15.86 -5.67
CA LEU A 533 -24.73 -14.98 -6.76
C LEU A 533 -25.01 -13.51 -6.43
N GLN A 534 -26.22 -13.18 -5.97
CA GLN A 534 -26.59 -11.82 -5.57
C GLN A 534 -25.71 -11.32 -4.42
N GLU A 535 -25.44 -12.16 -3.42
CA GLU A 535 -24.52 -11.81 -2.34
C GLU A 535 -23.13 -11.46 -2.89
N LYS A 536 -22.57 -12.30 -3.78
CA LYS A 536 -21.29 -12.01 -4.43
C LYS A 536 -21.29 -10.71 -5.22
N GLU A 537 -22.35 -10.40 -5.96
CA GLU A 537 -22.49 -9.14 -6.69
C GLU A 537 -22.47 -7.93 -5.73
N THR A 538 -23.15 -8.02 -4.59
CA THR A 538 -23.14 -6.94 -3.59
C THR A 538 -21.77 -6.76 -2.93
N VAL A 539 -21.06 -7.86 -2.64
CA VAL A 539 -19.71 -7.82 -2.06
C VAL A 539 -18.72 -7.23 -3.06
N LEU A 540 -18.79 -7.63 -4.33
CA LEU A 540 -17.95 -7.07 -5.40
C LEU A 540 -18.23 -5.58 -5.62
N GLY A 541 -19.49 -5.16 -5.59
CA GLY A 541 -19.85 -3.74 -5.70
C GLY A 541 -19.28 -2.90 -4.54
N LYS A 542 -19.37 -3.40 -3.30
CA LYS A 542 -18.76 -2.74 -2.14
C LYS A 542 -17.24 -2.67 -2.26
N LEU A 543 -16.61 -3.75 -2.73
CA LEU A 543 -15.16 -3.81 -2.94
C LEU A 543 -14.72 -2.82 -4.02
N GLN A 544 -15.44 -2.73 -5.14
CA GLN A 544 -15.18 -1.77 -6.19
C GLN A 544 -15.24 -0.32 -5.67
N HIS A 545 -16.28 0.03 -4.90
CA HIS A 545 -16.38 1.39 -4.33
C HIS A 545 -15.26 1.72 -3.35
N ARG A 546 -14.75 0.73 -2.60
CA ARG A 546 -13.56 0.92 -1.75
C ARG A 546 -12.32 1.20 -2.61
N TYR A 547 -12.08 0.44 -3.67
CA TYR A 547 -10.95 0.69 -4.58
C TYR A 547 -11.05 2.05 -5.29
N GLU A 548 -12.24 2.45 -5.74
CA GLU A 548 -12.46 3.77 -6.34
C GLU A 548 -12.19 4.90 -5.37
N THR A 549 -12.57 4.73 -4.10
CA THR A 549 -12.34 5.72 -3.04
C THR A 549 -10.86 5.81 -2.69
N ARG A 550 -10.20 4.66 -2.50
CA ARG A 550 -8.75 4.59 -2.28
C ARG A 550 -7.96 5.22 -3.43
N THR A 551 -8.37 4.96 -4.67
CA THR A 551 -7.73 5.56 -5.85
C THR A 551 -7.86 7.08 -5.85
N ARG A 552 -9.05 7.60 -5.47
CA ARG A 552 -9.26 9.05 -5.31
C ARG A 552 -8.37 9.65 -4.22
N GLU A 553 -8.26 8.99 -3.08
CA GLU A 553 -7.40 9.41 -1.96
C GLU A 553 -5.92 9.41 -2.36
N ILE A 554 -5.43 8.34 -3.02
CA ILE A 554 -4.05 8.28 -3.52
C ILE A 554 -3.77 9.44 -4.50
N HIS A 555 -4.71 9.75 -5.40
CA HIS A 555 -4.55 10.90 -6.29
C HIS A 555 -4.54 12.23 -5.55
N GLN A 556 -5.32 12.36 -4.48
CA GLN A 556 -5.31 13.56 -3.64
C GLN A 556 -3.99 13.71 -2.90
N ILE A 557 -3.52 12.66 -2.23
CA ILE A 557 -2.25 12.64 -1.50
C ILE A 557 -1.08 12.96 -2.44
N LYS A 558 -1.07 12.40 -3.66
CA LYS A 558 -0.03 12.72 -4.66
C LYS A 558 -0.01 14.21 -5.02
N ARG A 559 -1.18 14.84 -5.22
CA ARG A 559 -1.25 16.29 -5.49
C ARG A 559 -0.78 17.12 -4.30
N GLU A 560 -1.13 16.71 -3.08
CA GLU A 560 -0.68 17.38 -1.86
C GLU A 560 0.83 17.27 -1.67
N ARG A 561 1.40 16.08 -1.89
CA ARG A 561 2.84 15.84 -1.90
C ARG A 561 3.56 16.72 -2.93
N ASP A 562 3.06 16.76 -4.16
CA ASP A 562 3.67 17.55 -5.24
C ASP A 562 3.67 19.04 -4.87
N ARG A 563 2.54 19.54 -4.35
CA ARG A 563 2.40 20.91 -3.88
C ARG A 563 3.33 21.23 -2.71
N LEU A 564 3.49 20.32 -1.75
CA LEU A 564 4.41 20.49 -0.62
C LEU A 564 5.87 20.47 -1.08
N THR A 565 6.19 19.64 -2.08
CA THR A 565 7.53 19.58 -2.68
C THR A 565 7.87 20.88 -3.40
N GLU A 566 6.93 21.45 -4.17
CA GLU A 566 7.08 22.77 -4.78
C GLU A 566 7.22 23.89 -3.73
N ALA A 567 6.44 23.84 -2.66
CA ALA A 567 6.55 24.80 -1.55
C ALA A 567 7.91 24.70 -0.83
N LYS A 568 8.41 23.48 -0.63
CA LYS A 568 9.73 23.23 -0.03
C LYS A 568 10.85 23.77 -0.92
N THR A 569 10.84 23.43 -2.21
CA THR A 569 11.89 23.89 -3.14
C THR A 569 11.91 25.42 -3.27
N THR A 570 10.75 26.07 -3.30
CA THR A 570 10.68 27.54 -3.31
C THR A 570 11.16 28.17 -2.01
N SER A 571 10.88 27.56 -0.86
CA SER A 571 11.40 28.00 0.44
C SER A 571 12.92 27.81 0.55
N ASP A 572 13.44 26.67 0.11
CA ASP A 572 14.88 26.38 0.11
C ASP A 572 15.63 27.36 -0.79
N GLN A 573 15.12 27.62 -2.00
CA GLN A 573 15.68 28.66 -2.90
C GLN A 573 15.68 30.04 -2.25
N ARG A 574 14.64 30.40 -1.49
CA ARG A 574 14.59 31.68 -0.77
C ARG A 574 15.62 31.73 0.36
N SER A 575 15.80 30.64 1.08
CA SER A 575 16.78 30.53 2.16
C SER A 575 18.22 30.66 1.63
N GLU A 576 18.53 29.99 0.52
CA GLU A 576 19.85 30.11 -0.13
C GLU A 576 20.11 31.53 -0.64
N LYS A 577 19.14 32.18 -1.29
CA LYS A 577 19.25 33.60 -1.67
C LYS A 577 19.53 34.51 -0.47
N GLN A 578 18.84 34.29 0.65
CA GLN A 578 19.08 35.05 1.88
C GLN A 578 20.49 34.82 2.45
N LYS A 579 21.01 33.58 2.42
CA LYS A 579 22.39 33.28 2.85
C LYS A 579 23.42 33.98 1.98
N GLU A 580 23.24 33.96 0.66
CA GLU A 580 24.10 34.66 -0.30
C GLU A 580 24.12 36.18 -0.04
N ASP A 581 22.95 36.80 0.14
CA ASP A 581 22.85 38.23 0.43
C ASP A 581 23.49 38.60 1.77
N ILE A 582 23.32 37.76 2.80
CA ILE A 582 24.01 37.94 4.09
C ILE A 582 25.53 37.87 3.91
N SER A 583 26.04 36.98 3.05
CA SER A 583 27.48 36.91 2.75
C SER A 583 27.96 38.20 2.07
N LYS A 584 27.25 38.67 1.04
CA LYS A 584 27.59 39.92 0.33
C LYS A 584 27.59 41.13 1.27
N LEU A 585 26.57 41.27 2.12
CA LEU A 585 26.50 42.37 3.09
C LEU A 585 27.62 42.30 4.15
N LYS A 586 28.10 41.09 4.50
CA LYS A 586 29.26 40.94 5.38
C LYS A 586 30.53 41.42 4.68
N ASP A 587 30.71 41.09 3.41
CA ASP A 587 31.86 41.50 2.60
C ASP A 587 31.87 43.02 2.35
N GLU A 588 30.72 43.62 2.03
CA GLU A 588 30.58 45.07 1.90
C GLU A 588 30.87 45.77 3.23
N ARG A 589 30.39 45.23 4.35
CA ARG A 589 30.69 45.77 5.68
C ARG A 589 32.18 45.72 6.00
N THR A 590 32.89 44.64 5.64
CA THR A 590 34.34 44.56 5.90
C THR A 590 35.10 45.54 5.02
N GLN A 591 34.69 45.70 3.75
CA GLN A 591 35.27 46.66 2.83
C GLN A 591 35.03 48.12 3.28
N LEU A 592 33.79 48.49 3.61
CA LEU A 592 33.49 49.84 4.12
C LEU A 592 34.21 50.16 5.42
N ARG A 593 34.43 49.16 6.28
CA ARG A 593 35.27 49.34 7.49
C ARG A 593 36.72 49.61 7.14
N HIS A 594 37.26 48.92 6.14
CA HIS A 594 38.62 49.16 5.66
C HIS A 594 38.76 50.57 5.07
N GLU A 595 37.82 50.99 4.22
CA GLU A 595 37.79 52.32 3.62
C GLU A 595 37.62 53.43 4.67
N LEU A 596 36.78 53.23 5.70
CA LEU A 596 36.65 54.17 6.81
C LEU A 596 37.94 54.31 7.62
N GLU A 597 38.65 53.21 7.85
CA GLU A 597 39.93 53.25 8.56
C GLU A 597 41.01 53.95 7.72
N GLN A 598 41.04 53.67 6.42
CA GLN A 598 41.91 54.34 5.46
C GLN A 598 41.62 55.85 5.38
N ALA A 599 40.34 56.24 5.37
CA ALA A 599 39.92 57.64 5.37
C ALA A 599 40.24 58.34 6.71
N ARG A 600 40.14 57.63 7.83
CA ARG A 600 40.58 58.16 9.14
C ARG A 600 42.09 58.39 9.18
N GLU A 601 42.87 57.47 8.62
CA GLU A 601 44.32 57.62 8.55
C GLU A 601 44.74 58.73 7.58
N SER A 602 44.03 58.92 6.46
CA SER A 602 44.29 60.03 5.53
C SER A 602 43.91 61.40 6.11
N ILE A 603 42.79 61.50 6.84
CA ILE A 603 42.41 62.72 7.57
C ILE A 603 43.44 63.03 8.66
N LYS A 604 43.90 62.01 9.39
CA LYS A 604 44.94 62.12 10.43
C LYS A 604 46.31 62.49 9.86
N ALA A 605 46.59 62.11 8.61
CA ALA A 605 47.78 62.52 7.86
C ALA A 605 47.73 63.99 7.37
N GLY A 606 46.69 64.75 7.73
CA GLY A 606 46.58 66.18 7.44
C GLY A 606 46.05 66.46 6.04
N GLY A 607 44.75 66.23 5.83
CA GLY A 607 44.08 66.55 4.57
C GLY A 607 43.83 68.05 4.37
N GLY A 608 44.03 68.53 3.14
CA GLY A 608 43.50 69.80 2.65
C GLY A 608 44.52 70.78 2.05
N SER A 609 45.26 70.39 1.00
CA SER A 609 45.99 71.40 0.19
C SER A 609 45.09 72.00 -0.89
N SER A 610 45.35 73.25 -1.30
CA SER A 610 44.56 73.98 -2.31
C SER A 610 44.40 73.26 -3.67
N ALA A 611 45.22 72.24 -3.96
CA ALA A 611 45.09 71.39 -5.15
C ALA A 611 43.97 70.34 -5.01
N GLU A 612 43.70 69.87 -3.79
CA GLU A 612 42.62 68.89 -3.51
C GLU A 612 41.25 69.54 -3.64
N LEU A 613 41.15 70.84 -3.36
CA LEU A 613 39.93 71.62 -3.52
C LEU A 613 39.56 71.85 -4.99
N GLU A 614 40.53 71.98 -5.88
CA GLU A 614 40.30 72.13 -7.32
C GLU A 614 40.03 70.77 -7.99
N SER A 615 40.74 69.71 -7.56
CA SER A 615 40.41 68.31 -7.92
C SER A 615 38.99 67.94 -7.47
N ALA A 616 38.57 68.33 -6.26
CA ALA A 616 37.21 68.11 -5.78
C ALA A 616 36.16 68.86 -6.62
N ARG A 617 36.48 70.03 -7.18
CA ARG A 617 35.58 70.77 -8.08
C ARG A 617 35.45 70.10 -9.45
N GLU A 618 36.53 69.58 -10.01
CA GLU A 618 36.48 68.76 -11.23
C GLU A 618 35.73 67.44 -10.99
N GLU A 619 35.93 66.81 -9.82
CA GLU A 619 35.22 65.60 -9.44
C GLU A 619 33.71 65.85 -9.26
N ILE A 620 33.32 66.98 -8.66
CA ILE A 620 31.90 67.39 -8.59
C ILE A 620 31.29 67.55 -9.99
N ARG A 621 32.05 68.09 -10.95
CA ARG A 621 31.57 68.23 -12.33
C ARG A 621 31.40 66.86 -13.02
N ARG A 622 32.39 65.97 -12.84
CA ARG A 622 32.33 64.59 -13.33
C ARG A 622 31.15 63.83 -12.74
N LEU A 623 30.97 63.90 -11.44
CA LEU A 623 29.88 63.25 -10.71
C LEU A 623 28.50 63.80 -11.12
N ASN A 624 28.39 65.09 -11.48
CA ASN A 624 27.15 65.64 -12.02
C ASN A 624 26.82 65.09 -13.41
N GLU A 625 27.82 64.96 -14.30
CA GLU A 625 27.64 64.35 -15.61
C GLU A 625 27.27 62.86 -15.47
N GLU A 626 27.95 62.14 -14.58
CA GLU A 626 27.66 60.75 -14.26
C GLU A 626 26.26 60.58 -13.65
N SER A 627 25.88 61.44 -12.69
CA SER A 627 24.54 61.46 -12.09
C SER A 627 23.45 61.69 -13.15
N SER A 628 23.67 62.61 -14.10
CA SER A 628 22.72 62.83 -15.21
C SER A 628 22.63 61.61 -16.14
N SER A 629 23.73 60.88 -16.35
CA SER A 629 23.75 59.66 -17.15
C SER A 629 23.07 58.49 -16.44
N LEU A 630 23.26 58.38 -15.12
CA LEU A 630 22.62 57.39 -14.26
C LEU A 630 21.13 57.67 -14.14
N GLN A 631 20.72 58.94 -14.06
CA GLN A 631 19.31 59.32 -14.08
C GLN A 631 18.64 58.89 -15.38
N ARG A 632 19.28 59.08 -16.54
CA ARG A 632 18.76 58.58 -17.83
C ARG A 632 18.67 57.05 -17.87
N LYS A 633 19.64 56.34 -17.28
CA LYS A 633 19.57 54.87 -17.18
C LYS A 633 18.43 54.42 -16.27
N ALA A 634 18.23 55.08 -15.13
CA ALA A 634 17.13 54.81 -14.22
C ALA A 634 15.76 55.09 -14.88
N GLU A 635 15.63 56.18 -15.64
CA GLU A 635 14.42 56.47 -16.42
C GLU A 635 14.16 55.43 -17.51
N TYR A 636 15.22 54.92 -18.16
CA TYR A 636 15.11 53.84 -19.15
C TYR A 636 14.70 52.52 -18.49
N GLU A 637 15.31 52.14 -17.38
CA GLU A 637 14.97 50.94 -16.60
C GLU A 637 13.55 51.01 -16.05
N ALA A 638 13.10 52.19 -15.58
CA ALA A 638 11.73 52.42 -15.13
C ALA A 638 10.71 52.18 -16.26
N ARG A 639 10.98 52.70 -17.47
CA ARG A 639 10.14 52.45 -18.65
C ARG A 639 10.12 50.97 -19.04
N GLN A 640 11.26 50.28 -18.93
CA GLN A 640 11.33 48.85 -19.20
C GLN A 640 10.52 48.04 -18.17
N ALA A 641 10.59 48.41 -16.89
CA ALA A 641 9.80 47.78 -15.82
C ALA A 641 8.29 48.02 -16.01
N GLU A 642 7.88 49.21 -16.42
CA GLU A 642 6.48 49.52 -16.77
C GLU A 642 6.00 48.65 -17.95
N TYR A 643 6.81 48.55 -19.01
CA TYR A 643 6.51 47.68 -20.14
C TYR A 643 6.35 46.21 -19.71
N THR A 644 7.28 45.68 -18.89
CA THR A 644 7.16 44.30 -18.38
C THR A 644 5.92 44.11 -17.52
N ARG A 645 5.54 45.11 -16.72
CA ARG A 645 4.32 45.07 -15.91
C ARG A 645 3.06 45.03 -16.77
N GLU A 646 3.01 45.84 -17.83
CA GLU A 646 1.90 45.83 -18.80
C GLU A 646 1.79 44.49 -19.53
N GLN A 647 2.92 43.89 -19.92
CA GLN A 647 2.96 42.55 -20.52
C GLN A 647 2.45 41.49 -19.56
N TYR A 648 2.84 41.55 -18.27
CA TYR A 648 2.36 40.61 -17.26
C TYR A 648 0.86 40.77 -17.01
N GLN A 649 0.34 42.00 -16.94
CA GLN A 649 -1.09 42.24 -16.80
C GLN A 649 -1.86 41.71 -18.01
N THR A 650 -1.36 41.97 -19.22
CA THR A 650 -1.97 41.47 -20.46
C THR A 650 -1.97 39.94 -20.47
N ALA A 651 -0.83 39.29 -20.20
CA ALA A 651 -0.74 37.83 -20.12
C ALA A 651 -1.67 37.24 -19.04
N SER A 652 -1.79 37.91 -17.89
CA SER A 652 -2.71 37.49 -16.83
C SER A 652 -4.18 37.58 -17.27
N THR A 653 -4.56 38.65 -17.96
CA THR A 653 -5.92 38.78 -18.51
C THR A 653 -6.22 37.73 -19.58
N VAL A 654 -5.26 37.44 -20.46
CA VAL A 654 -5.39 36.40 -21.50
C VAL A 654 -5.50 35.01 -20.87
N ALA A 655 -4.68 34.70 -19.88
CA ALA A 655 -4.75 33.43 -19.15
C ALA A 655 -6.10 33.26 -18.43
N ALA A 656 -6.64 34.33 -17.83
CA ALA A 656 -7.96 34.31 -17.21
C ALA A 656 -9.08 34.07 -18.24
N GLN A 657 -9.00 34.71 -19.41
CA GLN A 657 -9.95 34.50 -20.51
C GLN A 657 -9.89 33.07 -21.04
N SER A 658 -8.69 32.55 -21.33
CA SER A 658 -8.48 31.16 -21.77
C SER A 658 -8.98 30.16 -20.72
N GLY A 659 -8.80 30.45 -19.43
CA GLY A 659 -9.33 29.65 -18.33
C GLY A 659 -10.86 29.57 -18.33
N ASN A 660 -11.54 30.67 -18.67
CA ASN A 660 -13.00 30.70 -18.79
C ASN A 660 -13.49 29.92 -20.02
N GLU A 661 -12.84 30.06 -21.18
CA GLU A 661 -13.15 29.28 -22.38
C GLU A 661 -12.98 27.78 -22.14
N ALA A 662 -11.89 27.38 -21.46
CA ALA A 662 -11.64 26.00 -21.11
C ALA A 662 -12.67 25.44 -20.11
N ARG A 663 -13.32 26.28 -19.29
CA ARG A 663 -14.44 25.86 -18.44
C ARG A 663 -15.71 25.69 -19.26
N GLN A 664 -16.02 26.66 -20.11
CA GLN A 664 -17.19 26.60 -20.98
C GLN A 664 -17.16 25.37 -21.91
N LEU A 665 -16.02 25.10 -22.55
CA LEU A 665 -15.85 23.92 -23.41
C LEU A 665 -15.98 22.60 -22.65
N ARG A 666 -15.60 22.56 -21.36
CA ARG A 666 -15.80 21.38 -20.52
C ARG A 666 -17.26 21.17 -20.18
N GLU A 667 -17.97 22.23 -19.81
CA GLU A 667 -19.41 22.19 -19.55
C GLU A 667 -20.18 21.75 -20.80
N GLU A 668 -19.86 22.31 -21.98
CA GLU A 668 -20.46 21.90 -23.25
C GLU A 668 -20.19 20.42 -23.56
N ASN A 669 -18.96 19.95 -23.37
CA ASN A 669 -18.63 18.53 -23.52
C ASN A 669 -19.41 17.64 -22.56
N GLU A 670 -19.62 18.07 -21.32
CA GLU A 670 -20.40 17.32 -20.34
C GLU A 670 -21.88 17.22 -20.76
N THR A 671 -22.48 18.33 -21.20
CA THR A 671 -23.86 18.31 -21.71
C THR A 671 -24.01 17.44 -22.95
N LEU A 672 -23.02 17.44 -23.86
CA LEU A 672 -23.01 16.58 -25.03
C LEU A 672 -22.88 15.11 -24.65
N LYS A 673 -22.01 14.77 -23.69
CA LYS A 673 -21.90 13.41 -23.15
C LYS A 673 -23.21 12.93 -22.53
N GLN A 674 -23.90 13.78 -21.77
CA GLN A 674 -25.21 13.48 -21.21
C GLN A 674 -26.25 13.22 -22.30
N LYS A 675 -26.27 14.04 -23.37
CA LYS A 675 -27.16 13.82 -24.53
C LYS A 675 -26.88 12.50 -25.24
N VAL A 676 -25.61 12.19 -25.51
CA VAL A 676 -25.20 10.93 -26.15
C VAL A 676 -25.57 9.72 -25.28
N ALA A 677 -25.40 9.81 -23.96
CA ALA A 677 -25.83 8.75 -23.04
C ALA A 677 -27.37 8.56 -23.03
N GLY A 678 -28.12 9.66 -23.11
CA GLY A 678 -29.57 9.65 -23.25
C GLY A 678 -30.02 8.99 -24.56
N ASP A 679 -29.40 9.35 -25.69
CA ASP A 679 -29.72 8.79 -27.00
C ASP A 679 -29.34 7.30 -27.09
N ALA A 680 -28.21 6.89 -26.50
CA ALA A 680 -27.82 5.48 -26.41
C ALA A 680 -28.83 4.66 -25.60
N SER A 681 -29.36 5.23 -24.51
CA SER A 681 -30.40 4.58 -23.69
C SER A 681 -31.71 4.44 -24.47
N ARG A 682 -32.13 5.51 -25.18
CA ARG A 682 -33.31 5.48 -26.06
C ARG A 682 -33.17 4.46 -27.19
N LEU A 683 -31.98 4.30 -27.76
CA LEU A 683 -31.72 3.35 -28.83
C LEU A 683 -31.79 1.89 -28.32
N ARG A 684 -31.31 1.62 -27.10
CA ARG A 684 -31.48 0.31 -26.45
C ARG A 684 -32.95 0.00 -26.18
N GLU A 685 -33.72 0.97 -25.71
CA GLU A 685 -35.17 0.80 -25.50
C GLU A 685 -35.90 0.51 -26.82
N LEU A 686 -35.51 1.19 -27.91
CA LEU A 686 -36.12 0.95 -29.22
C LEU A 686 -35.75 -0.44 -29.76
N ASN A 687 -34.50 -0.88 -29.56
CA ASN A 687 -34.07 -2.21 -30.01
C ASN A 687 -34.77 -3.34 -29.24
N THR A 688 -34.91 -3.20 -27.92
CA THR A 688 -35.66 -4.17 -27.10
C THR A 688 -37.12 -4.26 -27.51
N LYS A 689 -37.81 -3.12 -27.72
CA LYS A 689 -39.18 -3.11 -28.25
C LYS A 689 -39.30 -3.77 -29.63
N ASN A 690 -38.31 -3.58 -30.50
CA ASN A 690 -38.28 -4.21 -31.82
C ASN A 690 -38.07 -5.73 -31.73
N ASP A 691 -37.18 -6.18 -30.84
CA ASP A 691 -36.95 -7.61 -30.60
C ASP A 691 -38.16 -8.28 -29.96
N GLU A 692 -38.83 -7.62 -29.01
CA GLU A 692 -40.12 -8.08 -28.46
C GLU A 692 -41.18 -8.23 -29.55
N ALA A 693 -41.29 -7.25 -30.45
CA ALA A 693 -42.24 -7.31 -31.57
C ALA A 693 -41.94 -8.51 -32.49
N ARG A 694 -40.66 -8.77 -32.80
CA ARG A 694 -40.23 -9.92 -33.60
C ARG A 694 -40.54 -11.25 -32.90
N HIS A 695 -40.33 -11.32 -31.59
CA HIS A 695 -40.65 -12.52 -30.81
C HIS A 695 -42.14 -12.79 -30.79
N LEU A 696 -42.97 -11.75 -30.60
CA LEU A 696 -44.43 -11.88 -30.65
C LEU A 696 -44.92 -12.33 -32.03
N GLU A 697 -44.36 -11.79 -33.11
CA GLU A 697 -44.68 -12.23 -34.47
C GLU A 697 -44.33 -13.71 -34.69
N ARG A 698 -43.16 -14.16 -34.19
CA ARG A 698 -42.76 -15.56 -34.28
C ARG A 698 -43.66 -16.48 -33.44
N VAL A 699 -44.11 -16.05 -32.27
CA VAL A 699 -45.06 -16.81 -31.45
C VAL A 699 -46.38 -16.97 -32.19
N LEU A 700 -46.92 -15.89 -32.78
CA LEU A 700 -48.16 -15.96 -33.58
C LEU A 700 -48.03 -16.92 -34.77
N GLU A 701 -46.89 -16.91 -35.46
CA GLU A 701 -46.60 -17.85 -36.55
C GLU A 701 -46.59 -19.31 -36.05
N LEU A 702 -45.94 -19.57 -34.91
CA LEU A 702 -45.87 -20.90 -34.31
C LEU A 702 -47.24 -21.39 -33.82
N GLU A 703 -48.04 -20.52 -33.21
CA GLU A 703 -49.41 -20.82 -32.78
C GLU A 703 -50.29 -21.17 -33.99
N SER A 704 -50.22 -20.40 -35.07
CA SER A 704 -50.92 -20.71 -36.32
C SER A 704 -50.49 -22.07 -36.89
N LEU A 705 -49.20 -22.39 -36.82
CA LEU A 705 -48.67 -23.66 -37.31
C LEU A 705 -49.12 -24.83 -36.44
N LEU A 706 -49.15 -24.66 -35.11
CA LEU A 706 -49.71 -25.65 -34.19
C LEU A 706 -51.20 -25.88 -34.45
N GLN A 707 -52.00 -24.81 -34.58
CA GLN A 707 -53.42 -24.93 -34.91
C GLN A 707 -53.63 -25.69 -36.22
N SER A 708 -52.83 -25.40 -37.26
CA SER A 708 -52.90 -26.13 -38.53
C SER A 708 -52.58 -27.63 -38.39
N ARG A 709 -51.65 -27.99 -37.49
CA ARG A 709 -51.29 -29.38 -37.19
C ARG A 709 -52.36 -30.09 -36.38
N GLU A 710 -52.96 -29.42 -35.41
CA GLU A 710 -54.09 -29.95 -34.63
C GLU A 710 -55.30 -30.22 -35.52
N ASP A 711 -55.61 -29.32 -36.45
CA ASP A 711 -56.68 -29.52 -37.42
C ASP A 711 -56.40 -30.71 -38.35
N LEU A 712 -55.15 -30.89 -38.78
CA LEU A 712 -54.74 -32.04 -39.59
C LEU A 712 -54.86 -33.35 -38.79
N LEU A 713 -54.41 -33.36 -37.53
CA LEU A 713 -54.56 -34.51 -36.64
C LEU A 713 -56.03 -34.85 -36.43
N ARG A 714 -56.88 -33.86 -36.17
CA ARG A 714 -58.32 -34.05 -36.00
C ARG A 714 -58.96 -34.69 -37.23
N ARG A 715 -58.63 -34.21 -38.43
CA ARG A 715 -59.08 -34.83 -39.69
C ARG A 715 -58.60 -36.27 -39.82
N LYS A 716 -57.34 -36.56 -39.47
CA LYS A 716 -56.79 -37.93 -39.52
C LYS A 716 -57.43 -38.86 -38.50
N GLU A 717 -57.73 -38.37 -37.30
CA GLU A 717 -58.46 -39.12 -36.28
C GLU A 717 -59.90 -39.40 -36.71
N GLU A 718 -60.55 -38.45 -37.37
CA GLU A 718 -61.88 -38.64 -37.96
C GLU A 718 -61.85 -39.67 -39.09
N GLU A 719 -60.87 -39.63 -40.00
CA GLU A 719 -60.65 -40.67 -41.01
C GLU A 719 -60.45 -42.05 -40.37
N VAL A 720 -59.63 -42.17 -39.32
CA VAL A 720 -59.43 -43.43 -38.59
C VAL A 720 -60.71 -43.88 -37.89
N ARG A 721 -61.50 -42.95 -37.35
CA ARG A 721 -62.79 -43.24 -36.72
C ARG A 721 -63.80 -43.73 -37.75
N GLU A 722 -63.86 -43.15 -38.94
CA GLU A 722 -64.69 -43.64 -40.05
C GLU A 722 -64.24 -45.02 -40.54
N LEU A 723 -62.93 -45.25 -40.71
CA LEU A 723 -62.37 -46.56 -41.08
C LEU A 723 -62.70 -47.63 -40.02
N ARG A 724 -62.75 -47.26 -38.74
CA ARG A 724 -63.19 -48.16 -37.67
C ARG A 724 -64.71 -48.38 -37.66
N LYS A 725 -65.50 -47.38 -38.06
CA LYS A 725 -66.98 -47.46 -38.12
C LYS A 725 -67.49 -48.28 -39.30
N ASN A 726 -66.75 -48.33 -40.40
CA ASN A 726 -67.10 -49.08 -41.62
C ASN A 726 -66.60 -50.55 -41.61
N ARG A 727 -66.21 -51.10 -40.45
CA ARG A 727 -65.79 -52.50 -40.33
C ARG A 727 -66.86 -53.33 -39.63
N PRO A 728 -67.54 -54.27 -40.31
CA PRO A 728 -68.50 -55.17 -39.67
C PRO A 728 -67.80 -56.03 -38.61
N SER A 729 -68.43 -56.08 -37.42
CA SER A 729 -68.09 -57.02 -36.35
C SER A 729 -68.39 -58.44 -36.80
N THR A 730 -67.36 -59.25 -37.04
CA THR A 730 -67.45 -60.71 -37.03
C THR A 730 -66.25 -61.32 -36.32
N ARG A 731 -66.56 -62.15 -35.33
CA ARG A 731 -65.69 -63.08 -34.62
C ARG A 731 -65.03 -64.09 -35.57
N SER A 732 -63.91 -64.62 -35.07
CA SER A 732 -63.29 -65.93 -35.35
C SER A 732 -62.07 -65.97 -36.28
N THR A 733 -60.98 -66.38 -35.62
CA THR A 733 -59.95 -67.35 -36.02
C THR A 733 -58.89 -66.98 -37.06
N SER A 734 -57.65 -67.22 -36.59
CA SER A 734 -56.48 -67.73 -37.30
C SER A 734 -55.42 -66.72 -37.74
N THR A 735 -54.23 -67.01 -37.21
CA THR A 735 -52.90 -66.82 -37.80
C THR A 735 -52.43 -65.40 -38.11
N GLN A 736 -51.40 -64.99 -37.37
CA GLN A 736 -50.47 -63.94 -37.78
C GLN A 736 -49.90 -64.21 -39.18
N PRO A 737 -49.47 -63.14 -39.87
CA PRO A 737 -48.13 -63.16 -40.44
C PRO A 737 -47.28 -62.03 -39.85
N ARG A 738 -46.03 -62.40 -39.59
CA ARG A 738 -44.94 -61.60 -39.06
C ARG A 738 -44.69 -60.37 -39.93
N SER A 739 -44.57 -59.19 -39.32
CA SER A 739 -44.03 -58.01 -40.01
C SER A 739 -42.51 -58.11 -40.16
N PRO A 740 -41.92 -57.58 -41.24
CA PRO A 740 -40.53 -57.84 -41.64
C PRO A 740 -39.52 -57.01 -40.85
N LYS A 741 -38.36 -57.62 -40.60
CA LYS A 741 -37.11 -56.97 -40.17
C LYS A 741 -36.76 -55.83 -41.13
N TRP A 742 -36.55 -54.62 -40.61
CA TRP A 742 -35.82 -53.57 -41.30
C TRP A 742 -34.37 -53.58 -40.81
N THR A 743 -33.50 -54.33 -41.49
CA THR A 743 -32.04 -54.23 -41.37
C THR A 743 -31.43 -54.33 -42.76
N ALA A 744 -30.97 -53.19 -43.27
CA ALA A 744 -30.01 -52.92 -44.37
C ALA A 744 -30.42 -51.55 -44.95
N GLY A 745 -29.58 -50.55 -45.11
CA GLY A 745 -28.14 -50.50 -45.19
C GLY A 745 -27.82 -49.37 -46.18
N ASN A 746 -27.15 -48.34 -45.67
CA ASN A 746 -26.28 -47.39 -46.36
C ASN A 746 -26.77 -46.68 -47.65
N SER A 747 -26.93 -45.37 -47.53
CA SER A 747 -26.28 -44.43 -48.47
C SER A 747 -26.02 -43.09 -47.77
N ARG A 748 -24.78 -42.84 -47.35
CA ARG A 748 -24.23 -41.48 -47.36
C ARG A 748 -23.93 -41.16 -48.84
N PRO A 749 -24.13 -39.91 -49.28
CA PRO A 749 -22.95 -39.05 -49.34
C PRO A 749 -23.21 -37.63 -48.81
N THR A 750 -22.21 -37.14 -48.09
CA THR A 750 -21.64 -35.79 -48.14
C THR A 750 -22.32 -34.79 -49.09
N SER A 751 -22.64 -33.60 -48.59
CA SER A 751 -22.53 -32.36 -49.37
C SER A 751 -22.45 -31.14 -48.40
N PRO A 752 -22.02 -29.96 -48.86
CA PRO A 752 -20.76 -29.36 -48.44
C PRO A 752 -20.94 -27.97 -47.81
N GLY A 753 -19.88 -27.46 -47.19
CA GLY A 753 -19.74 -26.01 -47.02
C GLY A 753 -19.71 -25.35 -48.39
N ILE A 754 -20.58 -24.35 -48.60
CA ILE A 754 -20.53 -23.45 -49.74
C ILE A 754 -20.63 -22.03 -49.20
N THR A 755 -19.45 -21.43 -49.09
CA THR A 755 -19.22 -20.04 -49.47
C THR A 755 -19.79 -19.79 -50.87
N ASN A 756 -20.63 -18.77 -51.04
CA ASN A 756 -20.79 -18.14 -52.35
C ASN A 756 -20.44 -16.65 -52.26
N ASN A 757 -19.37 -16.35 -52.97
CA ASN A 757 -18.85 -15.05 -53.33
C ASN A 757 -19.61 -14.53 -54.57
N SER A 758 -19.81 -13.22 -54.65
CA SER A 758 -20.11 -12.50 -55.90
C SER A 758 -19.58 -11.07 -55.76
N ASN A 759 -18.28 -10.87 -56.00
CA ASN A 759 -17.73 -10.25 -57.21
C ASN A 759 -18.38 -8.92 -57.63
N ASN A 760 -17.57 -7.85 -57.59
CA ASN A 760 -17.23 -7.15 -58.84
C ASN A 760 -15.81 -6.55 -58.83
N ASN A 761 -14.94 -7.22 -59.59
CA ASN A 761 -13.87 -6.76 -60.49
C ASN A 761 -13.32 -5.32 -60.43
N GLY A 762 -11.97 -5.24 -60.46
CA GLY A 762 -11.22 -4.04 -60.86
C GLY A 762 -9.69 -4.22 -60.79
N SER A 763 -9.13 -4.80 -61.85
CA SER A 763 -7.70 -5.06 -62.08
C SER A 763 -6.83 -3.80 -62.21
N SER A 764 -5.58 -3.89 -61.71
CA SER A 764 -4.35 -3.29 -62.28
C SER A 764 -4.33 -1.79 -62.64
N LEU A 765 -3.61 -0.96 -61.86
CA LEU A 765 -2.66 0.03 -62.41
C LEU A 765 -1.77 0.68 -61.32
N ALA A 766 -0.45 0.71 -61.58
CA ALA A 766 0.57 1.64 -61.06
C ALA A 766 0.75 1.73 -59.52
N GLY A 767 1.94 1.70 -58.93
CA GLY A 767 3.25 2.07 -59.42
C GLY A 767 3.96 2.81 -58.29
N ARG A 768 5.14 2.30 -57.91
CA ARG A 768 6.26 3.00 -57.26
C ARG A 768 6.00 3.73 -55.93
N GLY A 769 6.68 3.25 -54.90
CA GLY A 769 6.84 3.95 -53.65
C GLY A 769 7.72 5.20 -53.74
N SER A 770 7.64 6.00 -52.68
CA SER A 770 8.78 6.70 -52.09
C SER A 770 8.40 7.15 -50.68
N ALA A 771 9.37 6.98 -49.80
CA ALA A 771 9.41 7.54 -48.48
C ALA A 771 9.43 9.08 -48.50
N LEU A 772 8.74 9.71 -47.56
CA LEU A 772 9.03 11.01 -46.94
C LEU A 772 8.28 10.96 -45.59
N ARG A 773 8.91 10.82 -44.41
CA ARG A 773 9.71 11.83 -43.70
C ARG A 773 9.31 13.24 -44.10
N PHE A 774 8.65 13.98 -43.20
CA PHE A 774 9.15 15.30 -42.84
C PHE A 774 8.92 15.56 -41.35
N SER A 775 10.06 15.73 -40.69
CA SER A 775 10.27 16.37 -39.41
C SER A 775 10.11 17.90 -39.54
N GLU A 776 9.42 18.45 -38.55
CA GLU A 776 9.68 19.70 -37.81
C GLU A 776 9.75 21.09 -38.48
N VAL A 777 9.29 22.04 -37.63
CA VAL A 777 9.64 23.45 -37.42
C VAL A 777 8.76 24.50 -38.12
N ARG A 778 7.85 25.10 -37.32
CA ARG A 778 8.12 26.44 -36.78
C ARG A 778 7.56 26.64 -35.38
#